data_AF-A0A2N5I7Z7-F1
#
_entry.id   AF-A0A2N5I7Z7-F1
#
_cell.length_a   1.000
_cell.length_b   1.000
_cell.length_c   1.000
_cell.angle_alpha   90.00
_cell.angle_beta   90.00
_cell.angle_gamma   90.00
#
_symmetry.space_group_name_H-M   'P 1'
#
loop_
_entity.id
_entity.type
_entity.pdbx_description
1 polymer ?
#
loop_
_entity_poly.entity_id
_entity_poly.type
_entity_poly.pdbx_seq_one_letter_code
_entity_poly.pdbx_strand_id
1 'polypeptide(L)'
;MDKDVVKLRIMETTDTHTNLLSYDYYKGAAADKVGMVKTAQLIKQAREEAKNSVLVDNGDTIQGTPLGTYMAKINPLKDGQVHPVIRIMNEMGYDMATLGNHEFNYGLDFLDETYDDANFGYVNANVYVDDKDTNPDNDKNKFTPYKIVEKKVKDENGVEQTIKIGYLGLVAPQITDWDKANLEGKVITKDIVATAEKFVPKMKAEGADIVIAMTHSGFNGAAEANKNAEDAIYPLSKVAGIDAITFSHTHKVFPAADEKSLDALFKDKDGKVLPGVDNAKGTINGVAAVQAGFGGEKLGLIDLTLKKVDGKWKVLDSQSSTTQIYDAAAKKPTVEADQKLVDAIKAEHEATIAYTMGKLGTTTAPIHSYFALVQDDPSVQVVTAAQKWYVEKYVNSFAPEYKDTPILSVGAPFKAGRNGVEEFTEIKQGDLTIRSAGDLYLYDNTLKAILVKGSVVKEWLEMSAGKFNQIDPGKKEEQALLDPSFQVYNFDVIDGVTYQVDVTKPAKYKPDGTINNASSSRIVNLQYNGKAVDPNQDFIVVTNNYRAGGGGNFPGVKGSKYIVDSADENRQILMDYISENKEINPTIDKNWSIAPIKGDVNVTFTSSPKAEEYAKLTDNIAYTGKTDDKGFGIFTLDLSKGQSPSPGQETTKFKDVTDKHWAKNYIASLVSKGVIKGKTVTTFDPEGTITRGQFIALLVRSLGLSDGTLTLAKEVELAYKNGLTTLAPAEFNANNPITREQMAYMTVRAYEKKTGKPYKAVKSVAYKDSKKIHKGLAAAVSAANELKLMNGYTNGKFEPKTSATRAQAARVVYDFLNK
;
A
#
# COMPACT_ATOMS: atom_id res chain seq x y z
N MET A 1 -54.18 -24.73 -10.70
CA MET A 1 -53.11 -23.72 -10.59
C MET A 1 -53.77 -22.35 -10.75
N ASP A 2 -53.40 -21.40 -9.90
CA ASP A 2 -53.98 -20.05 -9.92
C ASP A 2 -53.64 -19.37 -11.25
N LYS A 3 -54.62 -18.78 -11.92
CA LYS A 3 -54.39 -18.02 -13.16
C LYS A 3 -53.67 -16.71 -12.75
N ASP A 4 -52.76 -16.21 -13.59
CA ASP A 4 -52.09 -14.91 -13.38
C ASP A 4 -50.94 -14.84 -12.35
N VAL A 5 -50.17 -15.93 -12.18
CA VAL A 5 -48.91 -15.91 -11.40
C VAL A 5 -47.70 -15.94 -12.33
N VAL A 6 -46.77 -15.00 -12.16
CA VAL A 6 -45.49 -14.91 -12.87
C VAL A 6 -44.35 -15.08 -11.86
N LYS A 7 -43.37 -15.93 -12.19
CA LYS A 7 -42.08 -15.97 -11.48
C LYS A 7 -41.05 -15.21 -12.29
N LEU A 8 -40.43 -14.20 -11.68
CA LEU A 8 -39.41 -13.35 -12.29
C LEU A 8 -38.13 -13.44 -11.45
N ARG A 9 -37.03 -13.83 -12.10
CA ARG A 9 -35.70 -13.84 -11.50
C ARG A 9 -34.92 -12.58 -11.86
N ILE A 10 -34.46 -11.84 -10.87
CA ILE A 10 -33.50 -10.75 -11.03
C ILE A 10 -32.11 -11.36 -10.73
N MET A 11 -31.18 -11.22 -11.66
CA MET A 11 -29.79 -11.66 -11.50
C MET A 11 -28.91 -10.42 -11.37
N GLU A 12 -27.96 -10.45 -10.44
CA GLU A 12 -27.12 -9.30 -10.11
C GLU A 12 -25.64 -9.67 -10.16
N THR A 13 -24.87 -8.83 -10.83
CA THR A 13 -23.43 -8.69 -10.63
C THR A 13 -23.11 -7.33 -10.03
N THR A 14 -21.97 -7.26 -9.34
CA THR A 14 -21.50 -6.03 -8.72
C THR A 14 -20.00 -6.05 -8.51
N ASP A 15 -19.40 -4.87 -8.38
CA ASP A 15 -18.01 -4.65 -7.93
C ASP A 15 -17.06 -5.57 -8.71
N THR A 16 -17.31 -5.71 -10.02
CA THR A 16 -16.56 -6.66 -10.86
C THR A 16 -15.11 -6.23 -10.97
N HIS A 17 -14.84 -4.93 -10.80
CA HIS A 17 -13.52 -4.35 -10.69
C HIS A 17 -12.57 -4.74 -11.82
N THR A 18 -13.09 -4.86 -13.04
CA THR A 18 -12.39 -5.37 -14.23
C THR A 18 -11.82 -6.79 -14.09
N ASN A 19 -12.29 -7.60 -13.13
CA ASN A 19 -12.03 -9.04 -13.06
C ASN A 19 -12.86 -9.76 -14.14
N LEU A 20 -12.52 -9.50 -15.40
CA LEU A 20 -13.19 -10.09 -16.55
C LEU A 20 -12.80 -11.56 -16.70
N LEU A 21 -11.51 -11.85 -16.53
CA LEU A 21 -10.90 -13.18 -16.63
C LEU A 21 -10.54 -13.71 -15.25
N SER A 22 -10.39 -15.04 -15.13
CA SER A 22 -9.82 -15.69 -13.93
C SER A 22 -8.30 -15.56 -13.88
N TYR A 23 -7.78 -14.33 -13.81
CA TYR A 23 -6.35 -14.01 -13.85
C TYR A 23 -5.97 -12.88 -12.89
N ASP A 24 -4.92 -13.08 -12.11
CA ASP A 24 -4.29 -12.08 -11.25
C ASP A 24 -3.11 -11.47 -12.00
N TYR A 25 -3.30 -10.26 -12.53
CA TYR A 25 -2.30 -9.55 -13.33
C TYR A 25 -1.05 -9.15 -12.55
N TYR A 26 -1.16 -8.94 -11.24
CA TYR A 26 -0.02 -8.60 -10.39
C TYR A 26 0.87 -9.81 -10.14
N LYS A 27 0.27 -10.99 -9.91
CA LYS A 27 1.00 -12.25 -9.79
C LYS A 27 1.41 -12.86 -11.13
N GLY A 28 0.76 -12.44 -12.21
CA GLY A 28 0.92 -13.05 -13.52
C GLY A 28 0.46 -14.51 -13.56
N ALA A 29 -0.60 -14.85 -12.83
CA ALA A 29 -1.05 -16.24 -12.62
C ALA A 29 -2.58 -16.37 -12.67
N ALA A 30 -3.07 -17.60 -12.83
CA ALA A 30 -4.51 -17.89 -12.78
C ALA A 30 -5.11 -17.54 -11.40
N ALA A 31 -6.34 -17.05 -11.40
CA ALA A 31 -7.09 -16.65 -10.21
C ALA A 31 -8.51 -17.21 -10.28
N ASP A 32 -8.67 -18.48 -9.92
CA ASP A 32 -9.91 -19.23 -10.14
C ASP A 32 -11.14 -18.78 -9.35
N LYS A 33 -10.95 -17.89 -8.38
CA LYS A 33 -11.99 -17.37 -7.49
C LYS A 33 -12.69 -16.11 -8.00
N VAL A 34 -12.20 -15.52 -9.08
CA VAL A 34 -12.75 -14.31 -9.71
C VAL A 34 -12.93 -14.54 -11.22
N GLY A 35 -13.68 -13.67 -11.89
CA GLY A 35 -13.79 -13.67 -13.36
C GLY A 35 -15.22 -13.71 -13.89
N MET A 36 -15.65 -12.63 -14.56
CA MET A 36 -16.94 -12.56 -15.24
C MET A 36 -17.14 -13.67 -16.29
N VAL A 37 -16.07 -14.16 -16.93
CA VAL A 37 -16.16 -15.28 -17.89
C VAL A 37 -16.71 -16.57 -17.25
N LYS A 38 -16.49 -16.81 -15.95
CA LYS A 38 -17.10 -17.93 -15.23
C LYS A 38 -18.52 -17.60 -14.78
N THR A 39 -18.74 -16.38 -14.29
CA THR A 39 -20.08 -15.89 -13.92
C THR A 39 -21.07 -15.91 -15.07
N ALA A 40 -20.60 -15.71 -16.31
CA ALA A 40 -21.42 -15.89 -17.51
C ALA A 40 -22.05 -17.29 -17.61
N GLN A 41 -21.37 -18.35 -17.14
CA GLN A 41 -21.96 -19.69 -17.10
C GLN A 41 -23.04 -19.81 -16.02
N LEU A 42 -22.83 -19.22 -14.84
CA LEU A 42 -23.86 -19.18 -13.79
C LEU A 42 -25.12 -18.44 -14.27
N ILE A 43 -24.96 -17.36 -15.04
CA ILE A 43 -26.08 -16.62 -15.63
C ILE A 43 -26.83 -17.48 -16.66
N LYS A 44 -26.12 -18.22 -17.52
CA LYS A 44 -26.76 -19.15 -18.47
C LYS A 44 -27.56 -20.21 -17.74
N GLN A 45 -27.00 -20.83 -16.71
CA GLN A 45 -27.69 -21.81 -15.87
C GLN A 45 -28.92 -21.19 -15.19
N ALA A 46 -28.78 -20.01 -14.58
CA ALA A 46 -29.89 -19.31 -13.93
C ALA A 46 -31.04 -18.95 -14.90
N ARG A 47 -30.72 -18.67 -16.17
CA ARG A 47 -31.70 -18.44 -17.24
C ARG A 47 -32.39 -19.72 -17.71
N GLU A 48 -31.71 -20.86 -17.64
CA GLU A 48 -32.32 -22.18 -17.93
C GLU A 48 -33.28 -22.61 -16.81
N GLU A 49 -32.98 -22.26 -15.57
CA GLU A 49 -33.81 -22.55 -14.40
C GLU A 49 -35.08 -21.68 -14.29
N ALA A 50 -35.04 -20.44 -14.80
CA ALA A 50 -36.11 -19.47 -14.66
C ALA A 50 -36.75 -19.08 -16.00
N LYS A 51 -38.07 -19.26 -16.13
CA LYS A 51 -38.84 -18.88 -17.34
C LYS A 51 -38.68 -17.42 -17.73
N ASN A 52 -38.56 -16.53 -16.74
CA ASN A 52 -38.43 -15.09 -16.91
C ASN A 52 -37.27 -14.59 -16.06
N SER A 53 -36.38 -13.83 -16.67
CA SER A 53 -35.28 -13.22 -15.95
C SER A 53 -34.89 -11.85 -16.50
N VAL A 54 -34.26 -11.08 -15.64
CA VAL A 54 -33.54 -9.85 -15.97
C VAL A 54 -32.16 -9.89 -15.33
N LEU A 55 -31.16 -9.33 -15.99
CA LEU A 55 -29.79 -9.23 -15.50
C LEU A 55 -29.42 -7.77 -15.26
N VAL A 56 -28.97 -7.43 -14.06
CA VAL A 56 -28.59 -6.07 -13.69
C VAL A 56 -27.17 -6.01 -13.14
N ASP A 57 -26.51 -4.87 -13.31
CA ASP A 57 -25.21 -4.58 -12.69
C ASP A 57 -25.29 -3.34 -11.79
N ASN A 58 -24.57 -3.41 -10.68
CA ASN A 58 -24.62 -2.42 -9.64
C ASN A 58 -23.46 -1.41 -9.64
N GLY A 59 -22.56 -1.41 -10.62
CA GLY A 59 -21.44 -0.46 -10.71
C GLY A 59 -20.11 -1.03 -10.18
N ASP A 60 -19.08 -0.18 -10.21
CA ASP A 60 -17.66 -0.50 -9.97
C ASP A 60 -17.12 -1.58 -10.92
N THR A 61 -17.24 -1.27 -12.21
CA THR A 61 -16.92 -2.20 -13.30
C THR A 61 -15.61 -1.89 -14.01
N ILE A 62 -15.18 -0.61 -14.05
CA ILE A 62 -14.12 -0.13 -14.96
C ILE A 62 -12.77 0.18 -14.29
N GLN A 63 -12.69 0.11 -12.95
CA GLN A 63 -11.44 0.21 -12.19
C GLN A 63 -11.22 -1.05 -11.35
N GLY A 64 -9.97 -1.45 -11.10
CA GLY A 64 -9.63 -2.46 -10.11
C GLY A 64 -8.36 -3.23 -10.47
N THR A 65 -8.45 -4.11 -11.46
CA THR A 65 -7.25 -4.77 -12.01
C THR A 65 -6.45 -3.82 -12.93
N PRO A 66 -5.17 -4.15 -13.24
CA PRO A 66 -4.38 -3.44 -14.25
C PRO A 66 -5.05 -3.30 -15.63
N LEU A 67 -6.04 -4.13 -15.96
CA LEU A 67 -6.80 -4.01 -17.22
C LEU A 67 -7.56 -2.68 -17.27
N GLY A 68 -8.25 -2.29 -16.20
CA GLY A 68 -8.97 -1.02 -16.13
C GLY A 68 -8.03 0.17 -16.32
N THR A 69 -6.92 0.19 -15.57
CA THR A 69 -5.89 1.23 -15.70
C THR A 69 -5.27 1.27 -17.10
N TYR A 70 -5.00 0.11 -17.70
CA TYR A 70 -4.47 0.03 -19.05
C TYR A 70 -5.43 0.66 -20.06
N MET A 71 -6.72 0.30 -19.99
CA MET A 71 -7.75 0.82 -20.88
C MET A 71 -8.07 2.30 -20.65
N ALA A 72 -7.85 2.83 -19.46
CA ALA A 72 -8.11 4.25 -19.17
C ALA A 72 -6.91 5.17 -19.46
N LYS A 73 -5.68 4.74 -19.11
CA LYS A 73 -4.50 5.62 -19.08
C LYS A 73 -3.44 5.30 -20.12
N ILE A 74 -3.35 4.04 -20.56
CA ILE A 74 -2.24 3.57 -21.41
C ILE A 74 -2.70 3.44 -22.87
N ASN A 75 -3.86 2.85 -23.06
CA ASN A 75 -4.51 2.71 -24.35
C ASN A 75 -5.98 3.14 -24.22
N PRO A 76 -6.23 4.46 -24.02
CA PRO A 76 -7.58 5.01 -23.89
C PRO A 76 -8.46 4.63 -25.08
N LEU A 77 -9.75 4.50 -24.82
CA LEU A 77 -10.76 4.26 -25.85
C LEU A 77 -10.71 5.36 -26.91
N LYS A 78 -11.01 4.97 -28.14
CA LYS A 78 -11.24 5.88 -29.26
C LYS A 78 -12.73 5.84 -29.56
N ASP A 79 -13.29 6.98 -29.97
CA ASP A 79 -14.70 7.12 -30.39
C ASP A 79 -15.22 5.89 -31.15
N GLY A 80 -16.24 5.24 -30.58
CA GLY A 80 -16.88 4.02 -31.09
C GLY A 80 -16.15 2.70 -30.81
N GLN A 81 -15.14 2.71 -29.93
CA GLN A 81 -14.45 1.50 -29.48
C GLN A 81 -15.09 0.98 -28.20
N VAL A 82 -15.76 -0.17 -28.30
CA VAL A 82 -16.36 -0.84 -27.15
C VAL A 82 -15.32 -1.26 -26.12
N HIS A 83 -15.44 -0.72 -24.90
CA HIS A 83 -14.63 -1.11 -23.74
C HIS A 83 -14.78 -2.62 -23.43
N PRO A 84 -13.71 -3.36 -23.06
CA PRO A 84 -13.76 -4.80 -22.82
C PRO A 84 -14.82 -5.24 -21.80
N VAL A 85 -15.05 -4.44 -20.75
CA VAL A 85 -16.11 -4.66 -19.76
C VAL A 85 -17.48 -4.63 -20.45
N ILE A 86 -17.78 -3.55 -21.18
CA ILE A 86 -19.06 -3.39 -21.89
C ILE A 86 -19.23 -4.45 -22.98
N ARG A 87 -18.16 -4.86 -23.67
CA ARG A 87 -18.20 -5.95 -24.64
C ARG A 87 -18.67 -7.26 -24.00
N ILE A 88 -18.13 -7.60 -22.82
CA ILE A 88 -18.55 -8.79 -22.07
C ILE A 88 -19.99 -8.64 -21.57
N MET A 89 -20.37 -7.48 -21.03
CA MET A 89 -21.74 -7.24 -20.56
C MET A 89 -22.76 -7.30 -21.72
N ASN A 90 -22.42 -6.75 -22.89
CA ASN A 90 -23.25 -6.84 -24.10
C ASN A 90 -23.49 -8.30 -24.50
N GLU A 91 -22.45 -9.13 -24.49
CA GLU A 91 -22.55 -10.57 -24.80
C GLU A 91 -23.30 -11.38 -23.72
N MET A 92 -23.23 -10.94 -22.46
CA MET A 92 -23.99 -11.53 -21.35
C MET A 92 -25.47 -11.10 -21.36
N GLY A 93 -25.83 -10.07 -22.13
CA GLY A 93 -27.20 -9.59 -22.29
C GLY A 93 -27.78 -9.00 -21.01
N TYR A 94 -27.11 -7.98 -20.46
CA TYR A 94 -27.66 -7.18 -19.35
C TYR A 94 -28.93 -6.44 -19.79
N ASP A 95 -29.85 -6.23 -18.85
CA ASP A 95 -31.07 -5.44 -19.06
C ASP A 95 -30.88 -3.98 -18.58
N MET A 96 -30.10 -3.77 -17.51
CA MET A 96 -29.83 -2.45 -16.91
C MET A 96 -28.54 -2.45 -16.10
N ALA A 97 -27.85 -1.31 -16.02
CA ALA A 97 -26.78 -1.06 -15.05
C ALA A 97 -26.97 0.28 -14.33
N THR A 98 -26.30 0.45 -13.20
CA THR A 98 -26.13 1.76 -12.54
C THR A 98 -24.65 2.08 -12.40
N LEU A 99 -24.34 3.22 -11.78
CA LEU A 99 -22.98 3.72 -11.58
C LEU A 99 -22.58 3.50 -10.13
N GLY A 100 -21.36 3.02 -9.94
CA GLY A 100 -20.63 3.03 -8.68
C GLY A 100 -19.62 4.16 -8.60
N ASN A 101 -18.90 4.22 -7.48
CA ASN A 101 -17.89 5.26 -7.26
C ASN A 101 -16.72 5.17 -8.23
N HIS A 102 -16.33 3.96 -8.63
CA HIS A 102 -15.18 3.74 -9.49
C HIS A 102 -15.45 4.04 -10.97
N GLU A 103 -16.70 4.22 -11.37
CA GLU A 103 -17.05 4.75 -12.70
C GLU A 103 -16.50 6.17 -12.93
N PHE A 104 -16.30 6.96 -11.87
CA PHE A 104 -15.89 8.36 -11.98
C PHE A 104 -14.37 8.58 -12.07
N ASN A 105 -13.57 7.56 -11.70
CA ASN A 105 -12.12 7.65 -11.44
C ASN A 105 -11.25 8.15 -12.59
N TYR A 106 -11.76 8.04 -13.81
CA TYR A 106 -11.04 8.44 -15.02
C TYR A 106 -11.66 9.68 -15.69
N GLY A 107 -12.58 10.36 -14.99
CA GLY A 107 -13.28 11.54 -15.46
C GLY A 107 -14.55 11.23 -16.25
N LEU A 108 -15.45 12.22 -16.29
CA LEU A 108 -16.75 12.09 -16.95
C LEU A 108 -16.66 11.81 -18.45
N ASP A 109 -15.63 12.31 -19.14
CA ASP A 109 -15.47 12.09 -20.58
C ASP A 109 -15.14 10.62 -20.89
N PHE A 110 -14.24 10.01 -20.11
CA PHE A 110 -13.94 8.58 -20.25
C PHE A 110 -15.13 7.71 -19.83
N LEU A 111 -15.84 8.13 -18.78
CA LEU A 111 -17.06 7.46 -18.35
C LEU A 111 -18.10 7.49 -19.48
N ASP A 112 -18.41 8.65 -20.04
CA ASP A 112 -19.39 8.83 -21.13
C ASP A 112 -19.02 7.98 -22.36
N GLU A 113 -17.75 7.95 -22.79
CA GLU A 113 -17.25 7.07 -23.87
C GLU A 113 -17.27 5.59 -23.53
N THR A 114 -17.18 5.22 -22.24
CA THR A 114 -17.13 3.80 -21.87
C THR A 114 -18.47 3.14 -22.05
N TYR A 115 -19.58 3.79 -21.66
CA TYR A 115 -20.90 3.16 -21.60
C TYR A 115 -21.86 3.54 -22.73
N ASP A 116 -21.53 4.48 -23.60
CA ASP A 116 -22.36 4.82 -24.76
C ASP A 116 -22.52 3.65 -25.77
N ASP A 117 -21.54 2.74 -25.80
CA ASP A 117 -21.52 1.49 -26.54
C ASP A 117 -22.25 0.31 -25.84
N ALA A 118 -22.94 0.55 -24.71
CA ALA A 118 -23.73 -0.46 -24.04
C ALA A 118 -25.06 -0.73 -24.78
N ASN A 119 -25.38 -2.02 -25.01
CA ASN A 119 -26.65 -2.46 -25.59
C ASN A 119 -27.82 -2.42 -24.59
N PHE A 120 -27.58 -1.89 -23.40
CA PHE A 120 -28.49 -1.83 -22.27
C PHE A 120 -28.43 -0.44 -21.62
N GLY A 121 -29.42 -0.12 -20.78
CA GLY A 121 -29.49 1.21 -20.17
C GLY A 121 -28.57 1.36 -18.97
N TYR A 122 -28.03 2.57 -18.77
CA TYR A 122 -27.47 3.03 -17.51
C TYR A 122 -28.43 4.03 -16.85
N VAL A 123 -28.64 3.90 -15.54
CA VAL A 123 -29.46 4.83 -14.74
C VAL A 123 -28.71 5.33 -13.51
N ASN A 124 -28.90 6.60 -13.16
CA ASN A 124 -28.47 7.18 -11.88
C ASN A 124 -29.29 8.43 -11.56
N ALA A 125 -29.95 8.44 -10.40
CA ALA A 125 -30.91 9.45 -9.99
C ALA A 125 -30.38 10.50 -9.01
N ASN A 126 -29.22 10.27 -8.39
CA ASN A 126 -28.70 11.17 -7.35
C ASN A 126 -27.41 11.91 -7.73
N VAL A 127 -26.92 11.76 -8.96
CA VAL A 127 -25.89 12.64 -9.54
C VAL A 127 -26.54 13.73 -10.40
N TYR A 128 -26.17 14.97 -10.13
CA TYR A 128 -26.70 16.18 -10.76
C TYR A 128 -25.56 16.98 -11.41
N VAL A 129 -25.88 17.74 -12.44
CA VAL A 129 -24.96 18.75 -12.98
C VAL A 129 -24.77 19.84 -11.94
N ASP A 130 -23.52 20.25 -11.70
CA ASP A 130 -23.23 21.41 -10.85
C ASP A 130 -23.54 22.70 -11.64
N ASP A 131 -24.71 23.30 -11.38
CA ASP A 131 -25.13 24.57 -11.98
C ASP A 131 -24.64 25.80 -11.19
N LYS A 132 -23.86 25.58 -10.13
CA LYS A 132 -23.16 26.58 -9.31
C LYS A 132 -24.11 27.55 -8.60
N ASP A 133 -25.35 27.14 -8.35
CA ASP A 133 -26.27 27.85 -7.47
C ASP A 133 -26.64 27.00 -6.23
N THR A 134 -27.56 27.50 -5.41
CA THR A 134 -27.99 26.83 -4.17
C THR A 134 -29.48 26.46 -4.20
N ASN A 135 -30.12 26.50 -5.37
CA ASN A 135 -31.53 26.27 -5.54
C ASN A 135 -31.80 24.82 -5.99
N PRO A 136 -32.25 23.94 -5.08
CA PRO A 136 -32.41 22.53 -5.39
C PRO A 136 -33.52 22.21 -6.40
N ASP A 137 -34.38 23.20 -6.73
CA ASP A 137 -35.55 23.03 -7.59
C ASP A 137 -35.22 23.05 -9.09
N ASN A 138 -34.13 23.72 -9.51
CA ASN A 138 -33.66 23.70 -10.91
C ASN A 138 -32.58 22.66 -11.19
N ASP A 139 -32.10 21.95 -10.17
CA ASP A 139 -31.09 20.91 -10.31
C ASP A 139 -31.51 19.86 -11.35
N LYS A 140 -30.63 19.64 -12.32
CA LYS A 140 -30.81 18.65 -13.39
C LYS A 140 -29.93 17.43 -13.14
N ASN A 141 -30.53 16.25 -13.21
CA ASN A 141 -29.79 15.01 -13.18
C ASN A 141 -28.74 14.97 -14.32
N LYS A 142 -27.51 14.54 -14.03
CA LYS A 142 -26.46 14.35 -15.05
C LYS A 142 -26.77 13.14 -15.93
N PHE A 143 -27.34 12.09 -15.34
CA PHE A 143 -27.71 10.86 -16.04
C PHE A 143 -29.23 10.65 -16.04
N THR A 144 -29.69 9.64 -16.79
CA THR A 144 -31.10 9.24 -16.75
C THR A 144 -31.43 8.69 -15.34
N PRO A 145 -32.37 9.28 -14.58
CA PRO A 145 -32.58 8.90 -13.18
C PRO A 145 -33.13 7.48 -13.01
N TYR A 146 -34.09 7.11 -13.85
CA TYR A 146 -34.70 5.79 -13.86
C TYR A 146 -35.21 5.46 -15.26
N LYS A 147 -35.50 4.18 -15.50
CA LYS A 147 -36.16 3.72 -16.73
C LYS A 147 -37.25 2.71 -16.40
N ILE A 148 -38.41 2.84 -17.04
CA ILE A 148 -39.48 1.83 -16.99
C ILE A 148 -39.42 1.02 -18.28
N VAL A 149 -39.25 -0.29 -18.16
CA VAL A 149 -39.14 -1.22 -19.29
C VAL A 149 -40.33 -2.16 -19.29
N GLU A 150 -41.00 -2.28 -20.43
CA GLU A 150 -42.02 -3.30 -20.65
C GLU A 150 -41.34 -4.64 -20.95
N LYS A 151 -41.43 -5.59 -20.01
CA LYS A 151 -40.88 -6.93 -20.17
C LYS A 151 -42.01 -7.89 -20.52
N LYS A 152 -41.87 -8.57 -21.65
CA LYS A 152 -42.69 -9.74 -21.98
C LYS A 152 -42.24 -10.93 -21.12
N VAL A 153 -43.18 -11.54 -20.44
CA VAL A 153 -42.95 -12.66 -19.52
C VAL A 153 -43.99 -13.74 -19.76
N LYS A 154 -43.70 -14.98 -19.37
CA LYS A 154 -44.65 -16.09 -19.35
C LYS A 154 -45.13 -16.34 -17.92
N ASP A 155 -46.43 -16.47 -17.75
CA ASP A 155 -47.00 -16.93 -16.48
C ASP A 155 -46.75 -18.43 -16.26
N GLU A 156 -47.19 -18.95 -15.11
CA GLU A 156 -46.99 -20.36 -14.78
C GLU A 156 -47.74 -21.33 -15.72
N ASN A 157 -48.74 -20.86 -16.47
CA ASN A 157 -49.46 -21.61 -17.49
C ASN A 157 -48.86 -21.44 -18.90
N GLY A 158 -47.80 -20.63 -19.05
CA GLY A 158 -47.13 -20.36 -20.31
C GLY A 158 -47.75 -19.24 -21.17
N VAL A 159 -48.74 -18.51 -20.64
CA VAL A 159 -49.38 -17.38 -21.33
C VAL A 159 -48.47 -16.15 -21.26
N GLU A 160 -48.30 -15.47 -22.39
CA GLU A 160 -47.54 -14.22 -22.45
C GLU A 160 -48.28 -13.11 -21.70
N GLN A 161 -47.55 -12.42 -20.83
CA GLN A 161 -47.96 -11.28 -20.04
C GLN A 161 -46.95 -10.15 -20.24
N THR A 162 -47.32 -8.93 -19.85
CA THR A 162 -46.41 -7.78 -19.82
C THR A 162 -46.33 -7.23 -18.41
N ILE A 163 -45.11 -6.96 -17.96
CA ILE A 163 -44.81 -6.34 -16.67
C ILE A 163 -43.96 -5.09 -16.92
N LYS A 164 -44.30 -3.99 -16.27
CA LYS A 164 -43.54 -2.73 -16.31
C LYS A 164 -42.54 -2.69 -15.16
N ILE A 165 -41.28 -2.95 -15.47
CA ILE A 165 -40.20 -2.97 -14.49
C ILE A 165 -39.54 -1.59 -14.46
N GLY A 166 -39.65 -0.89 -13.33
CA GLY A 166 -38.93 0.35 -13.09
C GLY A 166 -37.56 0.07 -12.48
N TYR A 167 -36.50 0.60 -13.10
CA TYR A 167 -35.13 0.53 -12.60
C TYR A 167 -34.70 1.92 -12.12
N LEU A 168 -34.37 2.04 -10.84
CA LEU A 168 -33.87 3.27 -10.22
C LEU A 168 -32.39 3.08 -9.90
N GLY A 169 -31.52 3.97 -10.38
CA GLY A 169 -30.08 3.94 -10.09
C GLY A 169 -29.69 4.92 -9.00
N LEU A 170 -28.81 4.54 -8.07
CA LEU A 170 -28.35 5.36 -6.95
C LEU A 170 -26.87 5.05 -6.67
N VAL A 171 -26.08 6.04 -6.25
CA VAL A 171 -24.66 5.88 -5.88
C VAL A 171 -24.35 6.55 -4.53
N ALA A 172 -23.34 6.09 -3.80
CA ALA A 172 -22.84 6.77 -2.61
C ALA A 172 -22.60 8.27 -2.89
N PRO A 173 -23.18 9.21 -2.11
CA PRO A 173 -23.02 10.64 -2.39
C PRO A 173 -21.57 11.13 -2.29
N GLN A 174 -20.72 10.43 -1.56
CA GLN A 174 -19.33 10.79 -1.30
C GLN A 174 -18.42 10.74 -2.53
N ILE A 175 -18.90 10.27 -3.70
CA ILE A 175 -18.07 10.26 -4.93
C ILE A 175 -17.48 11.64 -5.28
N THR A 176 -18.17 12.73 -4.94
CA THR A 176 -17.72 14.11 -5.18
C THR A 176 -16.58 14.53 -4.25
N ASP A 177 -16.50 13.91 -3.07
CA ASP A 177 -15.39 14.10 -2.13
C ASP A 177 -14.21 13.20 -2.51
N TRP A 178 -14.47 11.92 -2.80
CA TRP A 178 -13.44 10.92 -3.12
C TRP A 178 -12.73 11.20 -4.44
N ASP A 179 -13.47 11.65 -5.45
CA ASP A 179 -12.98 11.85 -6.81
C ASP A 179 -13.03 13.32 -7.24
N LYS A 180 -12.82 14.19 -6.25
CA LYS A 180 -12.89 15.63 -6.38
C LYS A 180 -12.10 16.17 -7.57
N ALA A 181 -10.91 15.62 -7.84
CA ALA A 181 -10.06 16.03 -8.95
C ALA A 181 -10.74 15.89 -10.33
N ASN A 182 -11.62 14.91 -10.47
CA ASN A 182 -12.35 14.64 -11.71
C ASN A 182 -13.72 15.34 -11.75
N LEU A 183 -14.34 15.59 -10.58
CA LEU A 183 -15.76 15.96 -10.46
C LEU A 183 -16.03 17.40 -10.00
N GLU A 184 -15.07 18.07 -9.33
CA GLU A 184 -15.25 19.41 -8.78
C GLU A 184 -15.70 20.41 -9.86
N GLY A 185 -16.77 21.15 -9.59
CA GLY A 185 -17.32 22.16 -10.50
C GLY A 185 -18.07 21.58 -11.71
N LYS A 186 -18.27 20.26 -11.79
CA LYS A 186 -18.95 19.57 -12.89
C LYS A 186 -20.23 18.87 -12.45
N VAL A 187 -20.18 18.14 -11.33
CA VAL A 187 -21.34 17.41 -10.78
C VAL A 187 -21.42 17.57 -9.27
N ILE A 188 -22.64 17.46 -8.76
CA ILE A 188 -22.95 17.32 -7.33
C ILE A 188 -23.74 16.04 -7.09
N THR A 189 -23.80 15.61 -5.84
CA THR A 189 -24.55 14.43 -5.41
C THR A 189 -25.61 14.79 -4.38
N LYS A 190 -26.69 14.02 -4.35
CA LYS A 190 -27.76 14.12 -3.35
C LYS A 190 -27.92 12.82 -2.57
N ASP A 191 -28.58 12.95 -1.42
CA ASP A 191 -28.88 11.83 -0.52
C ASP A 191 -29.66 10.71 -1.25
N ILE A 192 -29.27 9.46 -0.97
CA ILE A 192 -29.83 8.25 -1.59
C ILE A 192 -31.31 8.09 -1.26
N VAL A 193 -31.68 8.23 0.02
CA VAL A 193 -33.04 7.99 0.50
C VAL A 193 -33.98 9.11 0.04
N ALA A 194 -33.56 10.37 0.14
CA ALA A 194 -34.34 11.51 -0.35
C ALA A 194 -34.60 11.40 -1.87
N THR A 195 -33.59 10.97 -2.62
CA THR A 195 -33.71 10.73 -4.06
C THR A 195 -34.72 9.62 -4.35
N ALA A 196 -34.67 8.51 -3.62
CA ALA A 196 -35.62 7.41 -3.79
C ALA A 196 -37.05 7.84 -3.43
N GLU A 197 -37.24 8.58 -2.34
CA GLU A 197 -38.54 9.15 -1.93
C GLU A 197 -39.12 10.09 -2.99
N LYS A 198 -38.28 10.77 -3.77
CA LYS A 198 -38.69 11.60 -4.91
C LYS A 198 -39.09 10.78 -6.14
N PHE A 199 -38.28 9.81 -6.55
CA PHE A 199 -38.43 9.15 -7.85
C PHE A 199 -39.31 7.90 -7.83
N VAL A 200 -39.37 7.15 -6.73
CA VAL A 200 -40.21 5.93 -6.64
C VAL A 200 -41.70 6.25 -6.84
N PRO A 201 -42.30 7.28 -6.19
CA PRO A 201 -43.68 7.65 -6.45
C PRO A 201 -43.93 8.08 -7.90
N LYS A 202 -42.97 8.77 -8.52
CA LYS A 202 -43.05 9.18 -9.93
C LYS A 202 -43.08 7.97 -10.86
N MET A 203 -42.21 6.99 -10.64
CA MET A 203 -42.18 5.73 -11.39
C MET A 203 -43.50 4.96 -11.28
N LYS A 204 -44.05 4.86 -10.06
CA LYS A 204 -45.36 4.21 -9.84
C LYS A 204 -46.50 4.97 -10.53
N ALA A 205 -46.47 6.31 -10.52
CA ALA A 205 -47.45 7.15 -11.23
C ALA A 205 -47.37 6.99 -12.76
N GLU A 206 -46.17 6.79 -13.30
CA GLU A 206 -45.93 6.48 -14.73
C GLU A 206 -46.26 5.02 -15.10
N GLY A 207 -46.67 4.22 -14.12
CA GLY A 207 -47.20 2.88 -14.32
C GLY A 207 -46.21 1.74 -14.11
N ALA A 208 -45.09 1.97 -13.41
CA ALA A 208 -44.23 0.87 -12.96
C ALA A 208 -45.03 -0.10 -12.08
N ASP A 209 -45.03 -1.37 -12.45
CA ASP A 209 -45.63 -2.45 -11.67
C ASP A 209 -44.73 -2.80 -10.48
N ILE A 210 -43.45 -3.04 -10.77
CA ILE A 210 -42.41 -3.30 -9.77
C ILE A 210 -41.28 -2.28 -9.91
N VAL A 211 -40.63 -1.94 -8.80
CA VAL A 211 -39.45 -1.06 -8.76
C VAL A 211 -38.26 -1.81 -8.18
N ILE A 212 -37.19 -1.88 -8.97
CA ILE A 212 -35.89 -2.40 -8.58
C ILE A 212 -34.99 -1.20 -8.33
N ALA A 213 -34.53 -1.03 -7.08
CA ALA A 213 -33.55 -0.02 -6.72
C ALA A 213 -32.15 -0.64 -6.84
N MET A 214 -31.43 -0.27 -7.88
CA MET A 214 -30.03 -0.63 -8.13
C MET A 214 -29.16 0.43 -7.46
N THR A 215 -28.54 0.08 -6.35
CA THR A 215 -27.91 1.06 -5.45
C THR A 215 -26.45 0.72 -5.20
N HIS A 216 -25.55 1.56 -5.67
CA HIS A 216 -24.13 1.47 -5.33
C HIS A 216 -23.82 2.08 -3.97
N SER A 217 -24.20 1.34 -2.93
CA SER A 217 -24.11 1.73 -1.51
C SER A 217 -24.19 0.47 -0.64
N GLY A 218 -23.51 0.48 0.50
CA GLY A 218 -23.49 -0.66 1.42
C GLY A 218 -24.58 -0.65 2.48
N PHE A 219 -24.59 -1.72 3.26
CA PHE A 219 -25.48 -1.84 4.42
C PHE A 219 -24.81 -1.29 5.68
N ASN A 220 -25.51 -0.38 6.36
CA ASN A 220 -25.19 0.04 7.72
C ASN A 220 -26.47 0.15 8.55
N GLY A 221 -26.61 -0.71 9.56
CA GLY A 221 -27.78 -0.75 10.43
C GLY A 221 -27.99 0.50 11.29
N ALA A 222 -26.96 1.36 11.43
CA ALA A 222 -27.03 2.63 12.15
C ALA A 222 -27.30 3.83 11.23
N ALA A 223 -27.35 3.64 9.91
CA ALA A 223 -27.58 4.74 8.97
C ALA A 223 -29.01 5.28 9.10
N GLU A 224 -29.11 6.60 9.08
CA GLU A 224 -30.37 7.34 9.12
C GLU A 224 -30.73 7.86 7.71
N ALA A 225 -32.02 7.87 7.39
CA ALA A 225 -32.53 8.48 6.17
C ALA A 225 -32.21 9.98 6.12
N ASN A 226 -31.92 10.52 4.93
CA ASN A 226 -31.77 11.95 4.68
C ASN A 226 -30.60 12.59 5.47
N LYS A 227 -29.51 11.82 5.68
CA LYS A 227 -28.28 12.23 6.38
C LYS A 227 -27.02 12.10 5.53
N ASN A 228 -27.18 11.94 4.22
CA ASN A 228 -26.10 11.76 3.26
C ASN A 228 -25.20 10.56 3.60
N ALA A 229 -25.80 9.45 4.05
CA ALA A 229 -25.06 8.25 4.42
C ALA A 229 -24.43 7.59 3.19
N GLU A 230 -23.17 7.16 3.32
CA GLU A 230 -22.44 6.35 2.33
C GLU A 230 -23.09 4.98 2.15
N ASP A 231 -23.33 4.29 3.27
CA ASP A 231 -23.96 2.98 3.37
C ASP A 231 -25.43 3.13 3.80
N ALA A 232 -26.33 3.29 2.84
CA ALA A 232 -27.72 3.69 3.08
C ALA A 232 -28.76 2.59 2.85
N ILE A 233 -28.35 1.33 2.63
CA ILE A 233 -29.30 0.26 2.26
C ILE A 233 -30.35 -0.01 3.35
N TYR A 234 -29.98 0.08 4.63
CA TYR A 234 -30.93 -0.15 5.72
C TYR A 234 -32.08 0.87 5.78
N PRO A 235 -31.83 2.20 5.75
CA PRO A 235 -32.91 3.18 5.64
C PRO A 235 -33.57 3.19 4.25
N LEU A 236 -32.84 2.92 3.16
CA LEU A 236 -33.41 2.85 1.80
C LEU A 236 -34.48 1.76 1.68
N SER A 237 -34.29 0.61 2.32
CA SER A 237 -35.26 -0.49 2.25
C SER A 237 -36.58 -0.20 2.96
N LYS A 238 -36.70 0.95 3.64
CA LYS A 238 -37.95 1.44 4.23
C LYS A 238 -38.73 2.39 3.31
N VAL A 239 -38.17 2.76 2.16
CA VAL A 239 -38.85 3.63 1.18
C VAL A 239 -40.00 2.87 0.53
N ALA A 240 -41.21 3.40 0.66
CA ALA A 240 -42.42 2.76 0.17
C ALA A 240 -42.41 2.64 -1.37
N GLY A 241 -42.76 1.45 -1.86
CA GLY A 241 -42.90 1.16 -3.29
C GLY A 241 -41.66 0.58 -3.97
N ILE A 242 -40.55 0.40 -3.23
CA ILE A 242 -39.42 -0.43 -3.67
C ILE A 242 -39.79 -1.90 -3.45
N ASP A 243 -39.66 -2.71 -4.50
CA ASP A 243 -40.02 -4.14 -4.49
C ASP A 243 -38.78 -5.05 -4.37
N ALA A 244 -37.64 -4.60 -4.87
CA ALA A 244 -36.36 -5.28 -4.75
C ALA A 244 -35.19 -4.28 -4.70
N ILE A 245 -34.12 -4.65 -3.99
CA ILE A 245 -32.87 -3.90 -3.91
C ILE A 245 -31.72 -4.80 -4.33
N THR A 246 -31.00 -4.39 -5.37
CA THR A 246 -29.67 -4.91 -5.65
C THR A 246 -28.69 -3.88 -5.13
N PHE A 247 -27.71 -4.27 -4.30
CA PHE A 247 -26.79 -3.33 -3.65
C PHE A 247 -25.33 -3.82 -3.62
N SER A 248 -24.38 -2.94 -3.28
CA SER A 248 -22.95 -3.16 -3.54
C SER A 248 -22.01 -2.33 -2.64
N HIS A 249 -20.83 -1.88 -3.14
CA HIS A 249 -19.85 -0.98 -2.52
C HIS A 249 -18.99 -1.61 -1.41
N THR A 250 -19.60 -2.41 -0.54
CA THR A 250 -18.91 -2.99 0.63
C THR A 250 -18.22 -4.34 0.36
N HIS A 251 -18.43 -4.91 -0.82
CA HIS A 251 -17.93 -6.23 -1.27
C HIS A 251 -18.40 -7.40 -0.40
N LYS A 252 -19.57 -7.25 0.22
CA LYS A 252 -20.13 -8.23 1.16
C LYS A 252 -21.09 -9.15 0.44
N VAL A 253 -21.46 -10.24 1.11
CA VAL A 253 -22.40 -11.20 0.54
C VAL A 253 -23.68 -11.17 1.36
N PHE A 254 -24.80 -10.90 0.69
CA PHE A 254 -26.11 -11.00 1.28
C PHE A 254 -27.11 -11.57 0.26
N PRO A 255 -27.96 -12.54 0.64
CA PRO A 255 -27.86 -13.32 1.87
C PRO A 255 -26.62 -14.22 1.89
N ALA A 256 -26.12 -14.51 3.09
CA ALA A 256 -25.08 -15.50 3.30
C ALA A 256 -25.68 -16.91 3.37
N ALA A 257 -24.85 -17.94 3.17
CA ALA A 257 -25.29 -19.34 3.17
C ALA A 257 -25.97 -19.77 4.48
N ASP A 258 -25.53 -19.18 5.60
CA ASP A 258 -26.10 -19.37 6.94
C ASP A 258 -25.82 -18.14 7.83
N GLU A 259 -26.48 -18.05 8.98
CA GLU A 259 -26.23 -16.96 9.93
C GLU A 259 -24.79 -16.94 10.46
N LYS A 260 -24.06 -18.07 10.41
CA LYS A 260 -22.67 -18.12 10.87
C LYS A 260 -21.74 -17.38 9.91
N SER A 261 -21.97 -17.52 8.60
CA SER A 261 -21.23 -16.88 7.52
C SER A 261 -21.71 -15.46 7.21
N LEU A 262 -22.88 -15.05 7.74
CA LEU A 262 -23.36 -13.68 7.64
C LEU A 262 -22.37 -12.68 8.27
N ASP A 263 -22.02 -11.63 7.53
CA ASP A 263 -21.04 -10.64 7.95
C ASP A 263 -21.50 -9.87 9.21
N ALA A 264 -20.53 -9.40 10.01
CA ALA A 264 -20.75 -8.66 11.24
C ALA A 264 -21.56 -7.37 11.03
N LEU A 265 -21.52 -6.77 9.83
CA LEU A 265 -22.30 -5.57 9.52
C LEU A 265 -23.83 -5.77 9.61
N PHE A 266 -24.31 -7.01 9.44
CA PHE A 266 -25.72 -7.38 9.57
C PHE A 266 -26.09 -7.84 10.99
N LYS A 267 -25.16 -7.73 11.94
CA LYS A 267 -25.30 -8.22 13.31
C LYS A 267 -25.10 -7.09 14.32
N ASP A 268 -25.73 -7.24 15.48
CA ASP A 268 -25.44 -6.41 16.63
C ASP A 268 -24.10 -6.79 17.30
N LYS A 269 -23.71 -6.02 18.32
CA LYS A 269 -22.49 -6.24 19.10
C LYS A 269 -22.43 -7.60 19.79
N ASP A 270 -23.57 -8.25 19.99
CA ASP A 270 -23.70 -9.55 20.65
C ASP A 270 -23.79 -10.69 19.61
N GLY A 271 -23.60 -10.37 18.32
CA GLY A 271 -23.58 -11.32 17.21
C GLY A 271 -24.96 -11.74 16.70
N LYS A 272 -26.04 -11.11 17.16
CA LYS A 272 -27.41 -11.42 16.71
C LYS A 272 -27.75 -10.64 15.45
N VAL A 273 -28.51 -11.26 14.55
CA VAL A 273 -28.99 -10.60 13.32
C VAL A 273 -29.79 -9.33 13.66
N LEU A 274 -29.52 -8.24 12.96
CA LEU A 274 -30.16 -6.95 13.21
C LEU A 274 -31.68 -6.98 12.89
N PRO A 275 -32.50 -6.19 13.61
CA PRO A 275 -33.93 -6.09 13.32
C PRO A 275 -34.22 -5.70 11.87
N GLY A 276 -35.11 -6.46 11.23
CA GLY A 276 -35.50 -6.27 9.83
C GLY A 276 -34.62 -7.03 8.83
N VAL A 277 -33.47 -7.57 9.22
CA VAL A 277 -32.66 -8.42 8.36
C VAL A 277 -33.13 -9.87 8.50
N ASP A 278 -33.54 -10.48 7.38
CA ASP A 278 -33.86 -11.90 7.29
C ASP A 278 -32.90 -12.57 6.31
N ASN A 279 -31.88 -13.26 6.83
CA ASN A 279 -30.88 -13.94 6.01
C ASN A 279 -31.45 -15.17 5.29
N ALA A 280 -32.44 -15.86 5.88
CA ALA A 280 -33.01 -17.06 5.28
C ALA A 280 -33.87 -16.71 4.07
N LYS A 281 -34.66 -15.63 4.15
CA LYS A 281 -35.47 -15.12 3.05
C LYS A 281 -34.69 -14.21 2.09
N GLY A 282 -33.60 -13.63 2.57
CA GLY A 282 -32.81 -12.64 1.84
C GLY A 282 -33.52 -11.29 1.72
N THR A 283 -34.10 -10.81 2.82
CA THR A 283 -34.83 -9.53 2.84
C THR A 283 -34.28 -8.57 3.89
N ILE A 284 -34.47 -7.27 3.64
CA ILE A 284 -34.13 -6.18 4.57
C ILE A 284 -35.36 -5.29 4.72
N ASN A 285 -35.88 -5.22 5.94
CA ASN A 285 -37.17 -4.61 6.28
C ASN A 285 -38.34 -5.12 5.41
N GLY A 286 -38.27 -6.40 5.03
CA GLY A 286 -39.29 -7.07 4.20
C GLY A 286 -39.16 -6.84 2.69
N VAL A 287 -38.19 -6.04 2.23
CA VAL A 287 -37.87 -5.87 0.81
C VAL A 287 -36.81 -6.88 0.39
N ALA A 288 -37.01 -7.55 -0.74
CA ALA A 288 -36.03 -8.51 -1.27
C ALA A 288 -34.71 -7.81 -1.58
N ALA A 289 -33.59 -8.32 -1.06
CA ALA A 289 -32.30 -7.67 -1.22
C ALA A 289 -31.18 -8.68 -1.52
N VAL A 290 -30.21 -8.28 -2.34
CA VAL A 290 -29.02 -9.08 -2.66
C VAL A 290 -27.78 -8.21 -2.89
N GLN A 291 -26.62 -8.75 -2.49
CA GLN A 291 -25.29 -8.25 -2.82
C GLN A 291 -24.37 -9.44 -3.12
N ALA A 292 -23.76 -9.49 -4.31
CA ALA A 292 -23.01 -10.62 -4.81
C ALA A 292 -21.48 -10.54 -4.59
N GLY A 293 -21.01 -10.00 -3.46
CA GLY A 293 -19.58 -9.93 -3.17
C GLY A 293 -18.85 -8.97 -4.12
N PHE A 294 -17.80 -9.44 -4.79
CA PHE A 294 -17.01 -8.64 -5.73
C PHE A 294 -16.25 -9.52 -6.74
N GLY A 295 -15.63 -8.91 -7.76
CA GLY A 295 -14.73 -9.60 -8.70
C GLY A 295 -15.40 -10.66 -9.57
N GLY A 296 -16.74 -10.67 -9.61
CA GLY A 296 -17.52 -11.74 -10.23
C GLY A 296 -17.34 -13.10 -9.53
N GLU A 297 -17.04 -13.14 -8.22
CA GLU A 297 -16.90 -14.42 -7.50
C GLU A 297 -18.27 -15.12 -7.26
N LYS A 298 -19.35 -14.33 -7.28
CA LYS A 298 -20.72 -14.76 -7.03
C LYS A 298 -21.68 -14.11 -8.03
N LEU A 299 -22.86 -14.72 -8.15
CA LEU A 299 -24.03 -14.18 -8.84
C LEU A 299 -25.15 -14.05 -7.81
N GLY A 300 -25.71 -12.85 -7.68
CA GLY A 300 -26.86 -12.57 -6.84
C GLY A 300 -28.16 -12.93 -7.56
N LEU A 301 -29.12 -13.50 -6.84
CA LEU A 301 -30.42 -13.90 -7.36
C LEU A 301 -31.52 -13.37 -6.46
N ILE A 302 -32.55 -12.75 -7.04
CA ILE A 302 -33.83 -12.46 -6.38
C ILE A 302 -34.94 -13.09 -7.20
N ASP A 303 -35.62 -14.08 -6.63
CA ASP A 303 -36.80 -14.72 -7.22
C ASP A 303 -38.07 -14.07 -6.67
N LEU A 304 -38.80 -13.34 -7.52
CA LEU A 304 -40.08 -12.72 -7.19
C LEU A 304 -41.25 -13.56 -7.71
N THR A 305 -42.24 -13.80 -6.87
CA THR A 305 -43.55 -14.33 -7.26
C THR A 305 -44.52 -13.16 -7.38
N LEU A 306 -44.95 -12.88 -8.61
CA LEU A 306 -45.82 -11.77 -8.94
C LEU A 306 -47.23 -12.28 -9.21
N LYS A 307 -48.24 -11.58 -8.68
CA LYS A 307 -49.65 -11.86 -8.97
C LYS A 307 -50.36 -10.60 -9.41
N LYS A 308 -51.25 -10.73 -10.38
CA LYS A 308 -52.11 -9.63 -10.80
C LYS A 308 -53.26 -9.46 -9.80
N VAL A 309 -53.33 -8.30 -9.16
CA VAL A 309 -54.38 -7.90 -8.20
C VAL A 309 -54.97 -6.59 -8.68
N ASP A 310 -56.27 -6.58 -8.95
CA ASP A 310 -57.00 -5.41 -9.47
C ASP A 310 -56.38 -4.83 -10.75
N GLY A 311 -55.89 -5.71 -11.63
CA GLY A 311 -55.26 -5.34 -12.89
C GLY A 311 -53.80 -4.90 -12.81
N LYS A 312 -53.22 -4.77 -11.61
CA LYS A 312 -51.81 -4.41 -11.39
C LYS A 312 -51.00 -5.58 -10.87
N TRP A 313 -49.74 -5.70 -11.28
CA TRP A 313 -48.86 -6.72 -10.70
C TRP A 313 -48.39 -6.31 -9.31
N LYS A 314 -48.36 -7.27 -8.38
CA LYS A 314 -47.85 -7.10 -7.02
C LYS A 314 -46.92 -8.25 -6.66
N VAL A 315 -45.90 -7.97 -5.87
CA VAL A 315 -45.06 -9.02 -5.25
C VAL A 315 -45.88 -9.73 -4.17
N LEU A 316 -46.05 -11.04 -4.32
CA LEU A 316 -46.70 -11.92 -3.35
C LEU A 316 -45.69 -12.57 -2.41
N ASP A 317 -44.54 -12.97 -2.96
CA ASP A 317 -43.44 -13.58 -2.23
C ASP A 317 -42.11 -13.28 -2.93
N SER A 318 -41.00 -13.35 -2.19
CA SER A 318 -39.66 -13.14 -2.71
C SER A 318 -38.65 -14.07 -2.03
N GLN A 319 -37.63 -14.52 -2.74
CA GLN A 319 -36.49 -15.23 -2.15
C GLN A 319 -35.21 -14.73 -2.79
N SER A 320 -34.28 -14.20 -1.98
CA SER A 320 -32.94 -13.91 -2.48
C SER A 320 -31.98 -15.04 -2.15
N SER A 321 -30.95 -15.21 -2.97
CA SER A 321 -29.86 -16.16 -2.76
C SER A 321 -28.61 -15.72 -3.53
N THR A 322 -27.47 -16.38 -3.27
CA THR A 322 -26.26 -16.21 -4.07
C THR A 322 -25.75 -17.57 -4.53
N THR A 323 -25.18 -17.62 -5.73
CA THR A 323 -24.40 -18.77 -6.22
C THR A 323 -22.97 -18.32 -6.53
N GLN A 324 -22.01 -19.24 -6.59
CA GLN A 324 -20.57 -18.92 -6.60
C GLN A 324 -19.80 -19.72 -7.65
N ILE A 325 -18.74 -19.12 -8.20
CA ILE A 325 -17.89 -19.75 -9.23
C ILE A 325 -16.83 -20.71 -8.68
N TYR A 326 -16.65 -20.76 -7.36
CA TYR A 326 -15.61 -21.54 -6.71
C TYR A 326 -16.11 -22.23 -5.44
N ASP A 327 -15.85 -23.54 -5.31
CA ASP A 327 -16.11 -24.32 -4.11
C ASP A 327 -14.83 -24.32 -3.25
N ALA A 328 -14.87 -23.59 -2.13
CA ALA A 328 -13.75 -23.50 -1.21
C ALA A 328 -13.43 -24.83 -0.49
N ALA A 329 -14.43 -25.70 -0.26
CA ALA A 329 -14.24 -26.98 0.37
C ALA A 329 -13.61 -27.99 -0.60
N ALA A 330 -14.09 -28.03 -1.84
CA ALA A 330 -13.53 -28.87 -2.90
C ALA A 330 -12.27 -28.28 -3.57
N LYS A 331 -11.94 -27.02 -3.28
CA LYS A 331 -10.82 -26.25 -3.86
C LYS A 331 -10.80 -26.25 -5.39
N LYS A 332 -11.97 -26.10 -6.02
CA LYS A 332 -12.10 -26.10 -7.48
C LYS A 332 -13.19 -25.14 -7.95
N PRO A 333 -13.13 -24.66 -9.20
CA PRO A 333 -14.24 -23.96 -9.83
C PRO A 333 -15.51 -24.82 -9.83
N THR A 334 -16.67 -24.18 -9.69
CA THR A 334 -18.00 -24.82 -9.85
C THR A 334 -18.45 -24.85 -11.30
N VAL A 335 -17.90 -23.94 -12.12
CA VAL A 335 -18.16 -23.79 -13.55
C VAL A 335 -16.86 -23.46 -14.28
N GLU A 336 -16.81 -23.82 -15.56
CA GLU A 336 -15.73 -23.47 -16.47
C GLU A 336 -15.87 -22.03 -16.98
N ALA A 337 -14.80 -21.46 -17.54
CA ALA A 337 -14.87 -20.16 -18.18
C ALA A 337 -15.63 -20.23 -19.53
N ASP A 338 -16.40 -19.21 -19.86
CA ASP A 338 -16.97 -19.03 -21.19
C ASP A 338 -15.87 -18.66 -22.19
N GLN A 339 -15.45 -19.63 -23.01
CA GLN A 339 -14.36 -19.45 -23.95
C GLN A 339 -14.64 -18.37 -25.01
N LYS A 340 -15.90 -18.16 -25.41
CA LYS A 340 -16.25 -17.11 -26.38
C LYS A 340 -15.91 -15.73 -25.79
N LEU A 341 -16.21 -15.52 -24.50
CA LEU A 341 -15.89 -14.28 -23.81
C LEU A 341 -14.39 -14.13 -23.56
N VAL A 342 -13.70 -15.22 -23.21
CA VAL A 342 -12.23 -15.22 -23.08
C VAL A 342 -11.57 -14.76 -24.37
N ASP A 343 -11.98 -15.35 -25.50
CA ASP A 343 -11.44 -15.02 -26.82
C ASP A 343 -11.78 -13.58 -27.24
N ALA A 344 -12.96 -13.07 -26.86
CA ALA A 344 -13.43 -11.72 -27.21
C ALA A 344 -12.60 -10.57 -26.62
N ILE A 345 -11.84 -10.82 -25.54
CA ILE A 345 -10.98 -9.81 -24.87
C ILE A 345 -9.52 -10.24 -24.78
N LYS A 346 -9.12 -11.25 -25.56
CA LYS A 346 -7.77 -11.84 -25.51
C LYS A 346 -6.66 -10.81 -25.80
N ALA A 347 -6.89 -9.91 -26.76
CA ALA A 347 -5.90 -8.90 -27.13
C ALA A 347 -5.65 -7.91 -25.98
N GLU A 348 -6.71 -7.42 -25.34
CA GLU A 348 -6.62 -6.51 -24.20
C GLU A 348 -6.01 -7.22 -22.97
N HIS A 349 -6.30 -8.51 -22.79
CA HIS A 349 -5.65 -9.33 -21.75
C HIS A 349 -4.14 -9.46 -21.96
N GLU A 350 -3.70 -9.86 -23.16
CA GLU A 350 -2.27 -10.02 -23.50
C GLU A 350 -1.52 -8.68 -23.40
N ALA A 351 -2.14 -7.59 -23.88
CA ALA A 351 -1.57 -6.25 -23.77
C ALA A 351 -1.43 -5.79 -22.31
N THR A 352 -2.41 -6.11 -21.46
CA THR A 352 -2.35 -5.82 -20.02
C THR A 352 -1.26 -6.64 -19.34
N ILE A 353 -1.09 -7.92 -19.70
CA ILE A 353 0.04 -8.74 -19.22
C ILE A 353 1.37 -8.07 -19.56
N ALA A 354 1.55 -7.64 -20.82
CA ALA A 354 2.76 -6.94 -21.25
C ALA A 354 2.95 -5.62 -20.48
N TYR A 355 1.89 -4.85 -20.29
CA TYR A 355 1.90 -3.62 -19.50
C TYR A 355 2.37 -3.87 -18.06
N THR A 356 1.90 -4.93 -17.39
CA THR A 356 2.30 -5.24 -16.01
C THR A 356 3.79 -5.58 -15.87
N MET A 357 4.43 -6.03 -16.95
CA MET A 357 5.88 -6.23 -17.01
C MET A 357 6.66 -4.94 -17.31
N GLY A 358 5.96 -3.84 -17.57
CA GLY A 358 6.52 -2.53 -17.81
C GLY A 358 7.36 -2.01 -16.64
N LYS A 359 8.50 -1.44 -16.95
CA LYS A 359 9.44 -0.87 -15.99
C LYS A 359 8.90 0.45 -15.41
N LEU A 360 8.77 0.50 -14.10
CA LEU A 360 8.48 1.71 -13.32
C LEU A 360 9.77 2.43 -12.92
N GLY A 361 10.78 1.66 -12.53
CA GLY A 361 12.06 2.16 -12.05
C GLY A 361 13.11 1.06 -11.90
N THR A 362 14.12 1.29 -11.08
CA THR A 362 15.14 0.29 -10.73
C THR A 362 15.36 0.25 -9.22
N THR A 363 15.81 -0.87 -8.69
CA THR A 363 16.32 -1.00 -7.32
C THR A 363 17.83 -1.25 -7.33
N THR A 364 18.57 -0.57 -6.44
CA THR A 364 20.05 -0.67 -6.36
C THR A 364 20.53 -1.91 -5.60
N ALA A 365 19.64 -2.60 -4.90
CA ALA A 365 19.90 -3.85 -4.18
C ALA A 365 18.65 -4.76 -4.22
N PRO A 366 18.78 -6.06 -3.91
CA PRO A 366 17.62 -6.94 -3.79
C PRO A 366 16.65 -6.46 -2.71
N ILE A 367 15.35 -6.69 -2.93
CA ILE A 367 14.29 -6.49 -1.95
C ILE A 367 13.65 -7.85 -1.70
N HIS A 368 13.64 -8.31 -0.45
CA HIS A 368 13.02 -9.57 -0.08
C HIS A 368 12.38 -9.44 1.29
N SER A 369 11.50 -10.35 1.68
CA SER A 369 10.85 -10.33 3.00
C SER A 369 11.24 -11.53 3.89
N TYR A 370 12.27 -12.30 3.52
CA TYR A 370 12.65 -13.54 4.19
C TYR A 370 12.92 -13.40 5.69
N PHE A 371 13.37 -12.22 6.15
CA PHE A 371 13.68 -11.94 7.55
C PHE A 371 12.84 -10.81 8.14
N ALA A 372 11.81 -10.34 7.42
CA ALA A 372 11.01 -9.16 7.79
C ALA A 372 10.25 -9.30 9.12
N LEU A 373 10.08 -10.52 9.62
CA LEU A 373 9.47 -10.76 10.94
C LEU A 373 10.45 -10.71 12.11
N VAL A 374 11.76 -10.73 11.85
CA VAL A 374 12.80 -10.86 12.91
C VAL A 374 13.85 -9.75 12.88
N GLN A 375 13.87 -8.94 11.82
CA GLN A 375 14.68 -7.75 11.69
C GLN A 375 14.02 -6.73 10.76
N ASP A 376 14.49 -5.49 10.82
CA ASP A 376 14.16 -4.45 9.85
C ASP A 376 14.56 -4.87 8.43
N ASP A 377 13.68 -4.59 7.47
CA ASP A 377 13.68 -5.24 6.17
C ASP A 377 13.21 -4.29 5.05
N PRO A 378 13.91 -4.28 3.90
CA PRO A 378 13.62 -3.30 2.87
C PRO A 378 12.26 -3.47 2.17
N SER A 379 11.64 -4.65 2.23
CA SER A 379 10.32 -4.89 1.62
C SER A 379 9.24 -4.04 2.27
N VAL A 380 9.36 -3.76 3.58
CA VAL A 380 8.45 -2.88 4.30
C VAL A 380 8.83 -1.41 4.11
N GLN A 381 10.13 -1.09 4.18
CA GLN A 381 10.61 0.29 4.09
C GLN A 381 10.25 0.99 2.78
N VAL A 382 10.28 0.27 1.65
CA VAL A 382 9.90 0.88 0.36
C VAL A 382 8.42 1.27 0.34
N VAL A 383 7.56 0.47 0.97
CA VAL A 383 6.12 0.75 1.09
C VAL A 383 5.89 1.97 1.99
N THR A 384 6.48 1.98 3.18
CA THR A 384 6.32 3.06 4.16
C THR A 384 6.92 4.37 3.67
N ALA A 385 8.01 4.34 2.91
CA ALA A 385 8.57 5.51 2.25
C ALA A 385 7.61 6.09 1.19
N ALA A 386 6.98 5.24 0.37
CA ALA A 386 5.99 5.67 -0.61
C ALA A 386 4.75 6.29 0.06
N GLN A 387 4.23 5.65 1.10
CA GLN A 387 3.13 6.14 1.91
C GLN A 387 3.43 7.52 2.52
N LYS A 388 4.60 7.66 3.16
CA LYS A 388 5.05 8.93 3.75
C LYS A 388 5.20 10.02 2.69
N TRP A 389 5.84 9.72 1.56
CA TRP A 389 6.01 10.64 0.42
C TRP A 389 4.66 11.19 -0.07
N TYR A 390 3.64 10.34 -0.17
CA TYR A 390 2.31 10.75 -0.60
C TYR A 390 1.65 11.68 0.43
N VAL A 391 1.67 11.30 1.71
CA VAL A 391 1.02 12.09 2.77
C VAL A 391 1.74 13.42 3.01
N GLU A 392 3.07 13.47 2.91
CA GLU A 392 3.82 14.71 2.97
C GLU A 392 3.38 15.69 1.87
N LYS A 393 3.21 15.21 0.62
CA LYS A 393 2.69 16.03 -0.47
C LYS A 393 1.26 16.50 -0.22
N TYR A 394 0.40 15.59 0.25
CA TYR A 394 -1.00 15.89 0.56
C TYR A 394 -1.11 16.97 1.65
N VAL A 395 -0.46 16.77 2.80
CA VAL A 395 -0.49 17.69 3.94
C VAL A 395 0.01 19.08 3.53
N ASN A 396 1.10 19.14 2.76
CA ASN A 396 1.62 20.42 2.29
C ASN A 396 0.66 21.17 1.35
N SER A 397 -0.20 20.44 0.62
CA SER A 397 -1.09 21.02 -0.40
C SER A 397 -2.48 21.32 0.15
N PHE A 398 -3.01 20.46 1.03
CA PHE A 398 -4.43 20.45 1.41
C PHE A 398 -4.69 20.56 2.91
N ALA A 399 -3.69 20.31 3.76
CA ALA A 399 -3.85 20.37 5.22
C ALA A 399 -2.66 21.08 5.90
N PRO A 400 -2.32 22.32 5.49
CA PRO A 400 -1.10 23.01 5.90
C PRO A 400 -1.02 23.29 7.41
N GLU A 401 -2.15 23.24 8.13
CA GLU A 401 -2.18 23.33 9.59
C GLU A 401 -1.46 22.15 10.28
N TYR A 402 -1.28 21.02 9.58
CA TYR A 402 -0.53 19.86 10.10
C TYR A 402 0.89 19.73 9.54
N LYS A 403 1.40 20.70 8.76
CA LYS A 403 2.73 20.61 8.12
C LYS A 403 3.90 20.36 9.08
N ASP A 404 3.76 20.79 10.34
CA ASP A 404 4.77 20.66 11.39
C ASP A 404 4.50 19.44 12.30
N THR A 405 3.42 18.68 12.05
CA THR A 405 3.10 17.46 12.79
C THR A 405 3.94 16.30 12.25
N PRO A 406 4.68 15.58 13.11
CA PRO A 406 5.46 14.42 12.69
C PRO A 406 4.63 13.35 11.98
N ILE A 407 5.11 12.93 10.80
CA ILE A 407 4.50 11.86 10.02
C ILE A 407 5.31 10.57 10.21
N LEU A 408 4.62 9.53 10.70
CA LEU A 408 5.09 8.15 10.78
C LEU A 408 4.33 7.33 9.74
N SER A 409 4.89 6.20 9.32
CA SER A 409 4.21 5.31 8.37
C SER A 409 4.26 3.87 8.83
N VAL A 410 3.13 3.18 8.70
CA VAL A 410 2.96 1.79 9.13
C VAL A 410 2.94 0.86 7.93
N GLY A 411 3.74 -0.20 7.98
CA GLY A 411 3.72 -1.28 6.99
C GLY A 411 3.80 -2.65 7.65
N ALA A 412 3.24 -3.67 6.99
CA ALA A 412 3.38 -5.07 7.38
C ALA A 412 4.01 -5.87 6.22
N PRO A 413 4.86 -6.88 6.50
CA PRO A 413 5.43 -7.72 5.46
C PRO A 413 4.40 -8.76 5.01
N PHE A 414 3.47 -8.38 4.13
CA PHE A 414 2.30 -9.19 3.77
C PHE A 414 2.65 -10.59 3.24
N LYS A 415 3.77 -10.73 2.53
CA LYS A 415 4.32 -12.01 2.10
C LYS A 415 5.47 -12.41 3.03
N ALA A 416 5.16 -13.08 4.13
CA ALA A 416 6.18 -13.62 5.05
C ALA A 416 5.83 -15.04 5.52
N GLY A 417 5.46 -15.91 4.57
CA GLY A 417 5.29 -17.33 4.81
C GLY A 417 3.95 -17.75 5.44
N ARG A 418 2.90 -16.92 5.39
CA ARG A 418 1.59 -17.27 5.97
C ARG A 418 0.92 -18.45 5.22
N ASN A 419 1.01 -18.45 3.90
CA ASN A 419 0.35 -19.39 3.00
C ASN A 419 1.32 -20.44 2.41
N GLY A 420 2.54 -20.53 2.95
CA GLY A 420 3.52 -21.56 2.57
C GLY A 420 4.92 -21.00 2.30
N VAL A 421 5.86 -21.91 2.05
CA VAL A 421 7.31 -21.63 1.91
C VAL A 421 7.67 -20.74 0.73
N GLU A 422 6.76 -20.59 -0.23
CA GLU A 422 6.92 -19.76 -1.44
C GLU A 422 6.32 -18.36 -1.28
N GLU A 423 5.62 -18.07 -0.17
CA GLU A 423 4.95 -16.78 0.04
C GLU A 423 5.89 -15.75 0.67
N PHE A 424 6.94 -15.39 -0.07
CA PHE A 424 7.86 -14.32 0.28
C PHE A 424 8.00 -13.37 -0.91
N THR A 425 8.26 -12.10 -0.62
CA THR A 425 8.70 -11.13 -1.63
C THR A 425 10.14 -11.45 -1.99
N GLU A 426 10.44 -11.49 -3.29
CA GLU A 426 11.80 -11.57 -3.79
C GLU A 426 11.92 -10.83 -5.12
N ILE A 427 12.54 -9.67 -5.07
CA ILE A 427 12.80 -8.80 -6.20
C ILE A 427 14.31 -8.61 -6.29
N LYS A 428 14.89 -9.07 -7.38
CA LYS A 428 16.34 -8.94 -7.63
C LYS A 428 16.72 -7.48 -7.86
N GLN A 429 18.00 -7.17 -7.64
CA GLN A 429 18.58 -5.91 -8.10
C GLN A 429 18.31 -5.72 -9.61
N GLY A 430 17.91 -4.53 -10.02
CA GLY A 430 17.55 -4.24 -11.41
C GLY A 430 16.19 -3.59 -11.53
N ASP A 431 15.39 -3.99 -12.50
CA ASP A 431 14.12 -3.32 -12.83
C ASP A 431 13.03 -3.58 -11.79
N LEU A 432 12.33 -2.51 -11.40
CA LEU A 432 11.06 -2.55 -10.67
C LEU A 432 9.92 -2.37 -11.68
N THR A 433 8.97 -3.30 -11.65
CA THR A 433 7.81 -3.35 -12.56
C THR A 433 6.50 -3.15 -11.79
N ILE A 434 5.37 -3.06 -12.49
CA ILE A 434 4.04 -3.05 -11.86
C ILE A 434 3.82 -4.31 -11.02
N ARG A 435 4.30 -5.48 -11.49
CA ARG A 435 4.28 -6.72 -10.68
C ARG A 435 5.12 -6.61 -9.42
N SER A 436 6.27 -5.93 -9.47
CA SER A 436 7.10 -5.68 -8.28
C SER A 436 6.34 -4.88 -7.22
N ALA A 437 5.57 -3.87 -7.62
CA ALA A 437 4.73 -3.12 -6.69
C ALA A 437 3.59 -3.97 -6.10
N GLY A 438 2.94 -4.80 -6.91
CA GLY A 438 1.92 -5.76 -6.44
C GLY A 438 2.48 -6.85 -5.52
N ASP A 439 3.75 -7.24 -5.70
CA ASP A 439 4.42 -8.20 -4.82
C ASP A 439 4.82 -7.60 -3.46
N LEU A 440 5.08 -6.28 -3.41
CA LEU A 440 5.35 -5.53 -2.19
C LEU A 440 4.06 -5.16 -1.43
N TYR A 441 2.98 -4.82 -2.14
CA TYR A 441 1.68 -4.51 -1.54
C TYR A 441 0.56 -5.32 -2.20
N LEU A 442 0.18 -6.41 -1.54
CA LEU A 442 -0.74 -7.43 -2.06
C LEU A 442 -2.20 -6.98 -2.08
N TYR A 443 -2.63 -6.17 -1.11
CA TYR A 443 -4.05 -5.86 -0.90
C TYR A 443 -4.47 -4.57 -1.60
N ASP A 444 -5.71 -4.50 -2.05
CA ASP A 444 -6.30 -3.30 -2.68
C ASP A 444 -6.73 -2.26 -1.63
N ASN A 445 -5.93 -2.10 -0.57
CA ASN A 445 -6.27 -1.17 0.50
C ASN A 445 -5.97 0.27 0.10
N THR A 446 -6.93 1.15 0.34
CA THR A 446 -6.76 2.59 0.18
C THR A 446 -5.95 3.20 1.32
N LEU A 447 -5.16 4.24 1.01
CA LEU A 447 -4.28 4.89 1.98
C LEU A 447 -5.09 5.82 2.89
N LYS A 448 -4.84 5.70 4.19
CA LYS A 448 -5.41 6.57 5.22
C LYS A 448 -4.29 7.15 6.06
N ALA A 449 -4.47 8.34 6.61
CA ALA A 449 -3.57 8.87 7.62
C ALA A 449 -4.39 9.40 8.80
N ILE A 450 -4.08 8.94 10.01
CA ILE A 450 -4.84 9.25 11.22
C ILE A 450 -3.99 10.03 12.22
N LEU A 451 -4.62 10.93 12.96
CA LEU A 451 -3.98 11.68 14.03
C LEU A 451 -4.08 10.89 15.34
N VAL A 452 -2.94 10.53 15.92
CA VAL A 452 -2.86 9.75 17.16
C VAL A 452 -1.80 10.30 18.10
N LYS A 453 -1.93 9.98 19.39
CA LYS A 453 -0.96 10.34 20.43
C LYS A 453 0.23 9.38 20.46
N GLY A 454 1.39 9.85 20.95
CA GLY A 454 2.56 8.99 21.16
C GLY A 454 2.30 7.76 22.03
N SER A 455 1.33 7.84 22.96
CA SER A 455 0.85 6.69 23.72
C SER A 455 0.21 5.61 22.83
N VAL A 456 -0.55 6.01 21.81
CA VAL A 456 -1.15 5.09 20.83
C VAL A 456 -0.08 4.44 19.98
N VAL A 457 0.92 5.20 19.53
CA VAL A 457 2.08 4.65 18.78
C VAL A 457 2.77 3.55 19.59
N LYS A 458 2.97 3.76 20.89
CA LYS A 458 3.55 2.73 21.77
C LYS A 458 2.65 1.49 21.86
N GLU A 459 1.36 1.66 22.15
CA GLU A 459 0.43 0.51 22.29
C GLU A 459 0.23 -0.25 20.98
N TRP A 460 0.31 0.42 19.84
CA TRP A 460 0.33 -0.20 18.51
C TRP A 460 1.52 -1.14 18.36
N LEU A 461 2.72 -0.67 18.68
CA LEU A 461 3.94 -1.50 18.66
C LEU A 461 3.87 -2.65 19.67
N GLU A 462 3.26 -2.44 20.84
CA GLU A 462 3.04 -3.53 21.83
C GLU A 462 2.09 -4.61 21.29
N MET A 463 1.09 -4.23 20.47
CA MET A 463 0.22 -5.19 19.77
C MET A 463 1.01 -5.98 18.72
N SER A 464 1.81 -5.31 17.88
CA SER A 464 2.69 -5.95 16.90
C SER A 464 3.70 -6.89 17.56
N ALA A 465 4.23 -6.52 18.73
CA ALA A 465 5.17 -7.34 19.50
C ALA A 465 4.54 -8.66 20.01
N GLY A 466 3.22 -8.84 19.89
CA GLY A 466 2.52 -10.11 20.09
C GLY A 466 2.94 -11.21 19.12
N LYS A 467 3.60 -10.87 18.00
CA LYS A 467 4.14 -11.84 17.03
C LYS A 467 5.21 -12.77 17.62
N PHE A 468 5.83 -12.39 18.73
CA PHE A 468 6.95 -13.12 19.32
C PHE A 468 6.53 -14.01 20.49
N ASN A 469 7.03 -15.24 20.54
CA ASN A 469 7.02 -16.04 21.77
C ASN A 469 7.91 -15.38 22.83
N GLN A 470 7.64 -15.66 24.10
CA GLN A 470 8.53 -15.24 25.18
C GLN A 470 9.77 -16.13 25.19
N ILE A 471 10.96 -15.52 25.15
CA ILE A 471 12.25 -16.21 25.26
C ILE A 471 12.69 -16.22 26.72
N ASP A 472 13.00 -17.39 27.27
CA ASP A 472 13.54 -17.57 28.60
C ASP A 472 15.08 -17.48 28.57
N PRO A 473 15.70 -16.45 29.17
CA PRO A 473 17.15 -16.29 29.19
C PRO A 473 17.90 -17.39 29.97
N GLY A 474 17.19 -18.14 30.82
CA GLY A 474 17.74 -19.24 31.61
C GLY A 474 17.79 -20.58 30.87
N LYS A 475 17.17 -20.68 29.69
CA LYS A 475 17.06 -21.90 28.90
C LYS A 475 18.03 -21.91 27.72
N LYS A 476 18.70 -23.05 27.55
CA LYS A 476 19.64 -23.30 26.45
C LYS A 476 19.04 -24.16 25.34
N GLU A 477 17.89 -24.77 25.61
CA GLU A 477 17.14 -25.52 24.61
C GLU A 477 16.70 -24.59 23.48
N GLU A 478 16.32 -25.19 22.35
CA GLU A 478 15.78 -24.46 21.22
C GLU A 478 14.49 -23.71 21.62
N GLN A 479 14.43 -22.42 21.30
CA GLN A 479 13.28 -21.56 21.57
C GLN A 479 12.84 -20.89 20.27
N ALA A 480 11.67 -21.29 19.75
CA ALA A 480 11.09 -20.70 18.57
C ALA A 480 10.62 -19.26 18.87
N LEU A 481 11.11 -18.29 18.11
CA LEU A 481 10.85 -16.87 18.28
C LEU A 481 9.46 -16.46 17.80
N LEU A 482 8.97 -17.01 16.71
CA LEU A 482 7.72 -16.58 16.07
C LEU A 482 6.51 -17.36 16.61
N ASP A 483 5.45 -16.64 16.99
CA ASP A 483 4.15 -17.22 17.28
C ASP A 483 3.38 -17.43 15.96
N PRO A 484 3.07 -18.69 15.57
CA PRO A 484 2.34 -18.97 14.34
C PRO A 484 0.85 -18.61 14.43
N SER A 485 0.29 -18.40 15.62
CA SER A 485 -1.11 -17.99 15.80
C SER A 485 -1.32 -16.51 15.46
N PHE A 486 -0.28 -15.70 15.61
CA PHE A 486 -0.30 -14.28 15.30
C PHE A 486 -0.15 -14.04 13.79
N GLN A 487 -1.15 -13.39 13.21
CA GLN A 487 -1.26 -13.19 11.77
C GLN A 487 -0.23 -12.18 11.25
N VAL A 488 0.43 -12.52 10.14
CA VAL A 488 1.51 -11.70 9.54
C VAL A 488 1.04 -10.28 9.18
N TYR A 489 -0.16 -10.11 8.65
CA TYR A 489 -0.73 -8.79 8.31
C TYR A 489 -1.12 -7.94 9.55
N ASN A 490 -0.97 -8.48 10.75
CA ASN A 490 -1.06 -7.74 12.01
C ASN A 490 0.33 -7.48 12.63
N PHE A 491 1.42 -7.85 11.96
CA PHE A 491 2.76 -7.47 12.39
C PHE A 491 3.14 -6.15 11.72
N ASP A 492 2.75 -5.05 12.36
CA ASP A 492 3.01 -3.71 11.86
C ASP A 492 4.38 -3.21 12.36
N VAL A 493 5.21 -2.76 11.42
CA VAL A 493 6.42 -1.97 11.63
C VAL A 493 6.08 -0.50 11.45
N ILE A 494 6.62 0.37 12.30
CA ILE A 494 6.40 1.83 12.24
C ILE A 494 7.70 2.54 11.89
N ASP A 495 7.76 3.09 10.68
CA ASP A 495 8.84 3.93 10.21
C ASP A 495 8.72 5.37 10.71
N GLY A 496 9.87 6.00 10.95
CA GLY A 496 10.01 7.35 11.51
C GLY A 496 10.28 7.36 13.03
N VAL A 497 10.17 6.22 13.70
CA VAL A 497 10.62 6.01 15.08
C VAL A 497 11.70 4.94 15.15
N THR A 498 12.47 4.94 16.22
CA THR A 498 13.37 3.84 16.54
C THR A 498 12.92 3.11 17.81
N TYR A 499 12.99 1.78 17.85
CA TYR A 499 12.56 1.01 19.02
C TYR A 499 13.20 -0.37 19.07
N GLN A 500 13.09 -1.04 20.22
CA GLN A 500 13.48 -2.43 20.37
C GLN A 500 12.36 -3.26 21.00
N VAL A 501 12.33 -4.55 20.68
CA VAL A 501 11.37 -5.51 21.23
C VAL A 501 12.07 -6.45 22.22
N ASP A 502 11.76 -6.30 23.50
CA ASP A 502 12.22 -7.18 24.59
C ASP A 502 11.37 -8.44 24.67
N VAL A 503 11.80 -9.47 23.94
CA VAL A 503 11.11 -10.77 23.87
C VAL A 503 11.26 -11.62 25.14
N THR A 504 12.03 -11.16 26.14
CA THR A 504 12.13 -11.86 27.43
C THR A 504 10.90 -11.65 28.32
N LYS A 505 10.08 -10.64 28.00
CA LYS A 505 8.85 -10.32 28.70
C LYS A 505 7.62 -10.99 28.04
N PRO A 506 6.53 -11.24 28.79
CA PRO A 506 5.29 -11.72 28.21
C PRO A 506 4.67 -10.68 27.26
N ALA A 507 3.93 -11.10 26.24
CA ALA A 507 3.22 -10.18 25.36
C ALA A 507 2.12 -9.42 26.14
N LYS A 508 1.96 -8.12 25.86
CA LYS A 508 0.90 -7.29 26.49
C LYS A 508 -0.48 -7.64 25.96
N TYR A 509 -0.60 -7.89 24.66
CA TYR A 509 -1.85 -8.23 23.97
C TYR A 509 -1.85 -9.66 23.45
N LYS A 510 -3.04 -10.22 23.30
CA LYS A 510 -3.30 -11.48 22.58
C LYS A 510 -3.46 -11.19 21.07
N PRO A 511 -3.41 -12.21 20.19
CA PRO A 511 -3.61 -12.02 18.75
C PRO A 511 -4.94 -11.35 18.33
N ASP A 512 -5.96 -11.35 19.20
CA ASP A 512 -7.26 -10.70 18.98
C ASP A 512 -7.33 -9.24 19.49
N GLY A 513 -6.21 -8.69 19.97
CA GLY A 513 -6.12 -7.33 20.51
C GLY A 513 -6.62 -7.19 21.96
N THR A 514 -7.09 -8.27 22.58
CA THR A 514 -7.45 -8.24 24.01
C THR A 514 -6.20 -8.26 24.89
N ILE A 515 -6.30 -7.69 26.09
CA ILE A 515 -5.17 -7.63 27.02
C ILE A 515 -4.81 -9.05 27.49
N ASN A 516 -3.54 -9.42 27.34
CA ASN A 516 -2.94 -10.62 27.90
C ASN A 516 -2.29 -10.33 29.26
N ASN A 517 -1.44 -9.31 29.32
CA ASN A 517 -0.77 -8.88 30.55
C ASN A 517 -0.61 -7.35 30.58
N ALA A 518 -1.52 -6.68 31.30
CA ALA A 518 -1.57 -5.21 31.38
C ALA A 518 -0.28 -4.57 31.93
N SER A 519 0.48 -5.30 32.74
CA SER A 519 1.72 -4.82 33.36
C SER A 519 2.97 -5.03 32.50
N SER A 520 2.85 -5.79 31.39
CA SER A 520 3.97 -6.04 30.51
C SER A 520 4.17 -4.91 29.49
N SER A 521 5.43 -4.72 29.08
CA SER A 521 5.82 -3.81 28.00
C SER A 521 7.08 -4.36 27.35
N ARG A 522 6.95 -4.84 26.10
CA ARG A 522 8.05 -5.35 25.29
C ARG A 522 8.76 -4.21 24.54
N ILE A 523 8.06 -3.12 24.25
CA ILE A 523 8.64 -2.02 23.50
C ILE A 523 9.51 -1.18 24.43
N VAL A 524 10.82 -1.18 24.14
CA VAL A 524 11.83 -0.41 24.87
C VAL A 524 12.57 0.53 23.92
N ASN A 525 13.18 1.57 24.47
CA ASN A 525 13.98 2.55 23.72
C ASN A 525 13.24 3.24 22.55
N LEU A 526 11.91 3.36 22.66
CA LEU A 526 11.07 4.03 21.66
C LEU A 526 11.41 5.52 21.57
N GLN A 527 11.94 5.95 20.42
CA GLN A 527 12.45 7.28 20.20
C GLN A 527 11.99 7.85 18.85
N TYR A 528 11.71 9.15 18.82
CA TYR A 528 11.52 9.95 17.63
C TYR A 528 12.66 10.98 17.55
N ASN A 529 13.37 11.04 16.41
CA ASN A 529 14.54 11.92 16.23
C ASN A 529 15.58 11.83 17.36
N GLY A 530 15.84 10.62 17.86
CA GLY A 530 16.81 10.35 18.94
C GLY A 530 16.37 10.81 20.34
N LYS A 531 15.11 11.22 20.51
CA LYS A 531 14.51 11.55 21.81
C LYS A 531 13.41 10.56 22.13
N ALA A 532 13.22 10.23 23.41
CA ALA A 532 12.10 9.39 23.83
C ALA A 532 10.77 9.99 23.33
N VAL A 533 9.88 9.15 22.80
CA VAL A 533 8.56 9.59 22.35
C VAL A 533 7.76 10.12 23.55
N ASP A 534 7.29 11.36 23.46
CA ASP A 534 6.35 11.93 24.43
C ASP A 534 4.97 11.28 24.22
N PRO A 535 4.37 10.66 25.26
CA PRO A 535 3.07 10.02 25.13
C PRO A 535 1.94 10.98 24.70
N ASN A 536 2.08 12.28 24.93
CA ASN A 536 1.07 13.29 24.62
C ASN A 536 1.31 14.02 23.29
N GLN A 537 2.46 13.80 22.65
CA GLN A 537 2.78 14.37 21.35
C GLN A 537 1.87 13.79 20.28
N ASP A 538 1.40 14.65 19.37
CA ASP A 538 0.62 14.24 18.20
C ASP A 538 1.53 13.73 17.09
N PHE A 539 1.09 12.66 16.44
CA PHE A 539 1.67 12.08 15.24
C PHE A 539 0.57 11.86 14.21
N ILE A 540 0.87 12.18 12.95
CA ILE A 540 0.16 11.62 11.81
C ILE A 540 0.74 10.24 11.56
N VAL A 541 -0.08 9.20 11.63
CA VAL A 541 0.32 7.85 11.31
C VAL A 541 -0.36 7.43 10.02
N VAL A 542 0.44 7.25 8.97
CA VAL A 542 -0.01 6.73 7.68
C VAL A 542 -0.23 5.24 7.80
N THR A 543 -1.39 4.79 7.33
CA THR A 543 -1.88 3.42 7.42
C THR A 543 -2.85 3.15 6.25
N ASN A 544 -3.76 2.20 6.41
CA ASN A 544 -4.73 1.82 5.39
C ASN A 544 -6.16 1.73 5.93
N ASN A 545 -7.13 1.64 5.03
CA ASN A 545 -8.55 1.56 5.37
C ASN A 545 -8.90 0.40 6.31
N TYR A 546 -8.27 -0.77 6.14
CA TYR A 546 -8.48 -1.92 7.03
C TYR A 546 -8.11 -1.58 8.48
N ARG A 547 -6.90 -1.06 8.70
CA ARG A 547 -6.39 -0.77 10.05
C ARG A 547 -7.09 0.43 10.67
N ALA A 548 -7.29 1.51 9.92
CA ALA A 548 -8.00 2.70 10.39
C ALA A 548 -9.48 2.40 10.73
N GLY A 549 -10.11 1.48 9.99
CA GLY A 549 -11.45 0.94 10.29
C GLY A 549 -11.53 0.04 11.54
N GLY A 550 -10.40 -0.29 12.16
CA GLY A 550 -10.31 -1.13 13.36
C GLY A 550 -9.90 -2.58 13.11
N GLY A 551 -9.44 -2.90 11.90
CA GLY A 551 -8.87 -4.21 11.56
C GLY A 551 -7.74 -4.62 12.51
N GLY A 552 -7.76 -5.88 12.93
CA GLY A 552 -6.81 -6.43 13.92
C GLY A 552 -7.00 -5.92 15.35
N ASN A 553 -8.02 -5.08 15.63
CA ASN A 553 -8.35 -4.57 16.96
C ASN A 553 -7.17 -3.85 17.65
N PHE A 554 -6.45 -3.00 16.89
CA PHE A 554 -5.29 -2.27 17.41
C PHE A 554 -5.70 -1.19 18.42
N PRO A 555 -5.09 -1.15 19.62
CA PRO A 555 -5.48 -0.21 20.67
C PRO A 555 -5.35 1.25 20.24
N GLY A 556 -6.42 2.02 20.41
CA GLY A 556 -6.41 3.47 20.16
C GLY A 556 -6.43 3.88 18.68
N VAL A 557 -6.61 2.95 17.74
CA VAL A 557 -6.63 3.23 16.29
C VAL A 557 -8.05 3.57 15.81
N LYS A 558 -9.02 2.68 16.03
CA LYS A 558 -10.40 2.87 15.57
C LYS A 558 -11.02 4.14 16.17
N GLY A 559 -11.63 4.96 15.32
CA GLY A 559 -12.26 6.23 15.72
C GLY A 559 -11.29 7.41 15.83
N SER A 560 -10.01 7.22 15.47
CA SER A 560 -9.06 8.32 15.33
C SER A 560 -9.48 9.28 14.23
N LYS A 561 -9.08 10.55 14.36
CA LYS A 561 -9.36 11.57 13.34
C LYS A 561 -8.56 11.28 12.08
N TYR A 562 -9.23 11.20 10.93
CA TYR A 562 -8.57 11.16 9.62
C TYR A 562 -8.01 12.54 9.27
N ILE A 563 -6.72 12.58 8.95
CA ILE A 563 -6.04 13.72 8.30
C ILE A 563 -6.03 13.52 6.79
N VAL A 564 -5.90 12.27 6.34
CA VAL A 564 -6.05 11.87 4.94
C VAL A 564 -7.01 10.69 4.88
N ASP A 565 -8.05 10.84 4.07
CA ASP A 565 -9.03 9.80 3.78
C ASP A 565 -9.07 9.55 2.27
N SER A 566 -7.96 9.03 1.73
CA SER A 566 -7.78 8.90 0.27
C SER A 566 -8.51 7.69 -0.29
N ALA A 567 -9.04 7.81 -1.50
CA ALA A 567 -9.49 6.67 -2.32
C ALA A 567 -8.33 6.00 -3.07
N ASP A 568 -7.13 6.58 -3.05
CA ASP A 568 -5.96 6.02 -3.73
C ASP A 568 -5.47 4.74 -3.03
N GLU A 569 -5.30 3.68 -3.80
CA GLU A 569 -4.72 2.42 -3.34
C GLU A 569 -3.23 2.58 -2.98
N ASN A 570 -2.81 1.97 -1.88
CA ASN A 570 -1.39 1.94 -1.48
C ASN A 570 -0.48 1.37 -2.59
N ARG A 571 -1.00 0.41 -3.36
CA ARG A 571 -0.28 -0.17 -4.50
C ARG A 571 -0.04 0.87 -5.60
N GLN A 572 -1.06 1.67 -5.93
CA GLN A 572 -0.91 2.76 -6.91
C GLN A 572 0.08 3.81 -6.43
N ILE A 573 -0.02 4.22 -5.16
CA ILE A 573 0.90 5.16 -4.53
C ILE A 573 2.35 4.65 -4.58
N LEU A 574 2.56 3.36 -4.33
CA LEU A 574 3.86 2.73 -4.47
C LEU A 574 4.38 2.77 -5.92
N MET A 575 3.51 2.48 -6.90
CA MET A 575 3.88 2.57 -8.32
C MET A 575 4.27 4.01 -8.72
N ASP A 576 3.54 5.01 -8.24
CA ASP A 576 3.81 6.42 -8.51
C ASP A 576 5.12 6.87 -7.85
N TYR A 577 5.36 6.46 -6.61
CA TYR A 577 6.61 6.71 -5.90
C TYR A 577 7.83 6.15 -6.64
N ILE A 578 7.76 4.88 -7.08
CA ILE A 578 8.84 4.24 -7.87
C ILE A 578 9.03 4.98 -9.19
N SER A 579 7.92 5.31 -9.87
CA SER A 579 7.94 6.00 -11.16
C SER A 579 8.51 7.40 -11.07
N GLU A 580 8.27 8.13 -9.98
CA GLU A 580 8.80 9.48 -9.77
C GLU A 580 10.29 9.44 -9.40
N ASN A 581 10.68 8.53 -8.49
CA ASN A 581 12.07 8.45 -8.01
C ASN A 581 13.02 7.78 -9.00
N LYS A 582 12.49 6.97 -9.93
CA LYS A 582 13.20 6.20 -10.98
C LYS A 582 14.16 5.13 -10.47
N GLU A 583 14.95 5.43 -9.44
CA GLU A 583 15.86 4.51 -8.77
C GLU A 583 15.54 4.50 -7.27
N ILE A 584 15.19 3.33 -6.76
CA ILE A 584 14.92 3.06 -5.35
C ILE A 584 16.17 2.45 -4.74
N ASN A 585 16.59 3.01 -3.60
CA ASN A 585 17.63 2.43 -2.79
C ASN A 585 17.03 1.82 -1.52
N PRO A 586 16.88 0.50 -1.44
CA PRO A 586 16.26 -0.19 -0.31
C PRO A 586 17.27 -0.34 0.86
N THR A 587 17.85 0.77 1.31
CA THR A 587 18.82 0.75 2.42
C THR A 587 18.10 0.68 3.76
N ILE A 588 18.35 -0.42 4.48
CA ILE A 588 17.87 -0.66 5.85
C ILE A 588 18.34 0.47 6.77
N ASP A 589 17.40 1.20 7.35
CA ASP A 589 17.66 2.30 8.29
C ASP A 589 17.78 1.82 9.74
N LYS A 590 17.50 0.55 10.01
CA LYS A 590 17.58 -0.08 11.33
C LYS A 590 16.70 0.63 12.33
N ASN A 591 15.49 1.00 11.91
CA ASN A 591 14.50 1.62 12.76
C ASN A 591 14.15 0.71 13.97
N TRP A 592 14.13 -0.62 13.81
CA TRP A 592 13.81 -1.53 14.90
C TRP A 592 14.73 -2.75 15.00
N SER A 593 14.80 -3.33 16.20
CA SER A 593 15.48 -4.61 16.43
C SER A 593 14.89 -5.38 17.61
N ILE A 594 15.19 -6.68 17.71
CA ILE A 594 14.95 -7.44 18.94
C ILE A 594 16.02 -7.02 19.96
N ALA A 595 15.59 -6.74 21.19
CA ALA A 595 16.51 -6.35 22.25
C ALA A 595 17.50 -7.50 22.55
N PRO A 596 18.79 -7.21 22.75
CA PRO A 596 19.76 -8.26 23.06
C PRO A 596 19.45 -8.99 24.37
N ILE A 597 19.71 -10.30 24.37
CA ILE A 597 19.51 -11.16 25.53
C ILE A 597 20.87 -11.46 26.16
N LYS A 598 21.01 -11.16 27.44
CA LYS A 598 22.19 -11.55 28.22
C LYS A 598 22.08 -13.02 28.59
N GLY A 599 22.67 -13.90 27.78
CA GLY A 599 22.64 -15.34 28.02
C GLY A 599 23.10 -16.13 26.80
N ASP A 600 23.31 -17.42 27.00
CA ASP A 600 23.63 -18.39 25.94
C ASP A 600 22.32 -19.05 25.49
N VAL A 601 21.48 -18.28 24.78
CA VAL A 601 20.15 -18.70 24.32
C VAL A 601 20.19 -19.21 22.88
N ASN A 602 19.51 -20.31 22.62
CA ASN A 602 19.33 -20.86 21.27
C ASN A 602 17.97 -20.43 20.70
N VAL A 603 17.94 -19.28 20.04
CA VAL A 603 16.72 -18.74 19.43
C VAL A 603 16.63 -19.15 17.97
N THR A 604 15.52 -19.76 17.57
CA THR A 604 15.25 -20.18 16.20
C THR A 604 13.99 -19.51 15.64
N PHE A 605 13.89 -19.44 14.32
CA PHE A 605 12.67 -19.04 13.62
C PHE A 605 12.56 -19.76 12.28
N THR A 606 11.36 -19.81 11.71
CA THR A 606 11.11 -20.43 10.41
C THR A 606 11.03 -19.38 9.30
N SER A 607 11.60 -19.69 8.14
CA SER A 607 11.50 -18.91 6.91
C SER A 607 11.61 -19.83 5.69
N SER A 608 11.53 -19.31 4.47
CA SER A 608 11.77 -20.12 3.27
C SER A 608 13.19 -20.71 3.28
N PRO A 609 13.41 -21.98 2.89
CA PRO A 609 14.75 -22.52 2.69
C PRO A 609 15.61 -21.69 1.71
N LYS A 610 14.96 -20.98 0.76
CA LYS A 610 15.63 -20.04 -0.16
C LYS A 610 16.38 -18.92 0.56
N ALA A 611 15.96 -18.58 1.78
CA ALA A 611 16.59 -17.54 2.57
C ALA A 611 18.05 -17.85 2.97
N GLU A 612 18.53 -19.09 2.80
CA GLU A 612 19.93 -19.45 3.07
C GLU A 612 20.93 -18.52 2.35
N GLU A 613 20.66 -18.15 1.10
CA GLU A 613 21.56 -17.28 0.33
C GLU A 613 21.66 -15.88 0.94
N TYR A 614 20.57 -15.38 1.51
CA TYR A 614 20.51 -14.08 2.18
C TYR A 614 21.05 -14.15 3.62
N ALA A 615 20.88 -15.28 4.30
CA ALA A 615 21.41 -15.48 5.65
C ALA A 615 22.95 -15.34 5.67
N LYS A 616 23.62 -15.79 4.60
CA LYS A 616 25.08 -15.66 4.39
C LYS A 616 25.56 -14.21 4.30
N LEU A 617 24.65 -13.25 4.09
CA LEU A 617 24.95 -11.82 4.05
C LEU A 617 24.75 -11.13 5.41
N THR A 618 24.36 -11.88 6.43
CA THR A 618 24.15 -11.39 7.79
C THR A 618 25.16 -12.01 8.75
N ASP A 619 25.47 -11.30 9.83
CA ASP A 619 26.38 -11.80 10.87
C ASP A 619 25.65 -12.49 12.04
N ASN A 620 24.30 -12.44 12.04
CA ASN A 620 23.46 -12.86 13.16
C ASN A 620 22.37 -13.88 12.80
N ILE A 621 22.19 -14.25 11.52
CA ILE A 621 21.24 -15.27 11.08
C ILE A 621 22.00 -16.40 10.38
N ALA A 622 21.71 -17.65 10.74
CA ALA A 622 22.29 -18.81 10.06
C ALA A 622 21.24 -19.90 9.81
N TYR A 623 21.30 -20.53 8.63
CA TYR A 623 20.45 -21.67 8.32
C TYR A 623 20.96 -22.93 9.02
N THR A 624 20.07 -23.68 9.66
CA THR A 624 20.44 -24.91 10.38
C THR A 624 20.58 -26.13 9.47
N GLY A 625 20.17 -26.02 8.20
CA GLY A 625 20.06 -27.15 7.27
C GLY A 625 18.83 -28.04 7.51
N LYS A 626 17.96 -27.70 8.46
CA LYS A 626 16.74 -28.44 8.80
C LYS A 626 15.49 -27.71 8.32
N THR A 627 14.43 -28.47 8.07
CA THR A 627 13.09 -27.96 7.81
C THR A 627 12.08 -28.45 8.83
N ASP A 628 11.00 -27.70 9.03
CA ASP A 628 9.82 -28.19 9.77
C ASP A 628 8.94 -29.13 8.92
N ASP A 629 7.82 -29.58 9.50
CA ASP A 629 6.85 -30.47 8.86
C ASP A 629 6.08 -29.84 7.69
N LYS A 630 6.11 -28.50 7.59
CA LYS A 630 5.51 -27.72 6.52
C LYS A 630 6.53 -27.31 5.44
N GLY A 631 7.79 -27.72 5.60
CA GLY A 631 8.89 -27.46 4.68
C GLY A 631 9.60 -26.13 4.88
N PHE A 632 9.27 -25.34 5.92
CA PHE A 632 10.00 -24.11 6.21
C PHE A 632 11.39 -24.44 6.73
N GLY A 633 12.40 -23.72 6.26
CA GLY A 633 13.75 -23.80 6.80
C GLY A 633 13.81 -23.22 8.22
N ILE A 634 14.56 -23.87 9.09
CA ILE A 634 14.81 -23.42 10.48
C ILE A 634 16.13 -22.64 10.51
N PHE A 635 16.07 -21.40 10.98
CA PHE A 635 17.20 -20.48 11.09
C PHE A 635 17.48 -20.16 12.56
N THR A 636 18.75 -19.99 12.93
CA THR A 636 19.15 -19.44 14.22
C THR A 636 19.26 -17.92 14.15
N LEU A 637 18.99 -17.25 15.27
CA LEU A 637 19.15 -15.81 15.44
C LEU A 637 20.04 -15.52 16.65
N ASP A 638 21.23 -14.97 16.42
CA ASP A 638 22.14 -14.54 17.49
C ASP A 638 21.70 -13.19 18.08
N LEU A 639 21.23 -13.22 19.33
CA LEU A 639 20.80 -12.04 20.10
C LEU A 639 21.83 -11.59 21.15
N SER A 640 23.06 -12.12 21.11
CA SER A 640 24.12 -11.80 22.07
C SER A 640 24.71 -10.38 21.89
N LYS A 641 24.64 -9.85 20.67
CA LYS A 641 25.12 -8.51 20.29
C LYS A 641 23.98 -7.76 19.63
N GLY A 642 23.21 -7.02 20.41
CA GLY A 642 22.08 -6.25 19.86
C GLY A 642 22.60 -5.20 18.88
N GLN A 643 22.05 -5.19 17.66
CA GLN A 643 22.18 -4.03 16.80
C GLN A 643 21.33 -2.91 17.42
N SER A 644 21.99 -1.86 17.91
CA SER A 644 21.28 -0.67 18.37
C SER A 644 20.63 -0.01 17.15
N PRO A 645 19.32 0.31 17.21
CA PRO A 645 18.70 1.13 16.18
C PRO A 645 19.49 2.43 16.01
N SER A 646 19.81 2.82 14.78
CA SER A 646 20.56 4.04 14.49
C SER A 646 19.77 4.83 13.47
N PRO A 647 19.30 6.05 13.76
CA PRO A 647 18.51 6.81 12.80
C PRO A 647 19.26 6.97 11.47
N GLY A 648 18.73 6.38 10.40
CA GLY A 648 19.10 6.78 9.05
C GLY A 648 18.75 8.26 8.90
N GLN A 649 19.75 9.14 8.91
CA GLN A 649 19.52 10.54 8.58
C GLN A 649 19.05 10.62 7.12
N GLU A 650 17.88 11.22 6.91
CA GLU A 650 17.33 11.53 5.59
C GLU A 650 18.44 12.04 4.67
N THR A 651 18.60 11.36 3.54
CA THR A 651 19.60 11.73 2.54
C THR A 651 19.21 13.05 1.88
N THR A 652 19.65 14.18 2.45
CA THR A 652 19.43 15.50 1.85
C THR A 652 20.09 15.56 0.47
N LYS A 653 19.29 15.61 -0.60
CA LYS A 653 19.78 15.87 -1.98
C LYS A 653 20.26 17.33 -2.08
N PHE A 654 21.54 17.56 -2.41
CA PHE A 654 22.09 18.92 -2.63
C PHE A 654 21.85 19.37 -4.08
N LYS A 655 21.35 20.60 -4.26
CA LYS A 655 20.98 21.16 -5.58
C LYS A 655 22.16 21.31 -6.53
N ASP A 656 23.36 21.53 -5.99
CA ASP A 656 24.59 21.81 -6.73
C ASP A 656 25.48 20.57 -6.92
N VAL A 657 25.03 19.40 -6.46
CA VAL A 657 25.63 18.10 -6.77
C VAL A 657 24.72 17.38 -7.74
N THR A 658 24.83 17.76 -9.02
CA THR A 658 24.01 17.18 -10.09
C THR A 658 24.27 15.68 -10.25
N ASP A 659 23.34 14.96 -10.87
CA ASP A 659 23.47 13.51 -11.11
C ASP A 659 24.71 13.14 -11.94
N LYS A 660 25.24 14.08 -12.71
CA LYS A 660 26.44 13.92 -13.53
C LYS A 660 27.73 14.28 -12.81
N HIS A 661 27.67 14.79 -11.58
CA HIS A 661 28.87 15.20 -10.84
C HIS A 661 29.68 13.97 -10.44
N TRP A 662 30.97 13.95 -10.82
CA TRP A 662 31.88 12.81 -10.59
C TRP A 662 32.04 12.40 -9.11
N ALA A 663 31.68 13.29 -8.18
CA ALA A 663 31.84 13.11 -6.75
C ALA A 663 30.52 12.78 -6.04
N LYS A 664 29.39 12.73 -6.76
CA LYS A 664 28.05 12.53 -6.19
C LYS A 664 28.02 11.35 -5.21
N ASN A 665 28.51 10.19 -5.64
CA ASN A 665 28.43 8.97 -4.83
C ASN A 665 29.32 9.04 -3.58
N TYR A 666 30.49 9.66 -3.68
CA TYR A 666 31.37 9.87 -2.53
C TYR A 666 30.73 10.83 -1.51
N ILE A 667 30.14 11.92 -2.01
CA ILE A 667 29.45 12.92 -1.19
C ILE A 667 28.25 12.28 -0.49
N ALA A 668 27.37 11.61 -1.24
CA ALA A 668 26.19 10.94 -0.70
C ALA A 668 26.56 9.91 0.38
N SER A 669 27.57 9.08 0.13
CA SER A 669 28.03 8.07 1.10
C SER A 669 28.58 8.68 2.39
N LEU A 670 29.31 9.79 2.30
CA LEU A 670 29.86 10.45 3.48
C LEU A 670 28.80 11.26 4.24
N VAL A 671 27.78 11.77 3.55
CA VAL A 671 26.65 12.49 4.15
C VAL A 671 25.76 11.51 4.92
N SER A 672 25.44 10.35 4.33
CA SER A 672 24.66 9.33 5.03
C SER A 672 25.36 8.78 6.27
N LYS A 673 26.70 8.78 6.28
CA LYS A 673 27.53 8.42 7.44
C LYS A 673 27.76 9.56 8.43
N GLY A 674 27.19 10.74 8.20
CA GLY A 674 27.37 11.93 9.06
C GLY A 674 28.79 12.52 9.06
N VAL A 675 29.70 12.03 8.20
CA VAL A 675 31.11 12.42 8.16
C VAL A 675 31.28 13.84 7.59
N ILE A 676 30.55 14.12 6.50
CA ILE A 676 30.57 15.43 5.82
C ILE A 676 29.16 16.00 5.72
N LYS A 677 29.05 17.32 5.91
CA LYS A 677 27.79 18.07 5.79
C LYS A 677 27.88 19.05 4.61
N GLY A 678 26.72 19.42 4.07
CA GLY A 678 26.61 20.54 3.13
C GLY A 678 27.06 21.86 3.76
N LYS A 679 27.35 22.88 2.93
CA LYS A 679 27.53 24.25 3.42
C LYS A 679 26.21 24.82 3.95
N THR A 680 25.11 24.43 3.33
CA THR A 680 23.73 24.66 3.79
C THR A 680 22.98 23.33 3.72
N VAL A 681 21.70 23.33 4.11
CA VAL A 681 20.81 22.16 3.99
C VAL A 681 20.56 21.75 2.53
N THR A 682 20.74 22.63 1.55
CA THR A 682 20.48 22.36 0.13
C THR A 682 21.70 22.54 -0.80
N THR A 683 22.84 22.99 -0.27
CA THR A 683 24.05 23.29 -1.06
C THR A 683 25.27 22.62 -0.45
N PHE A 684 25.98 21.82 -1.25
CA PHE A 684 27.21 21.15 -0.83
C PHE A 684 28.48 21.97 -1.12
N ASP A 685 28.50 22.72 -2.21
CA ASP A 685 29.62 23.41 -2.86
C ASP A 685 30.77 22.46 -3.20
N PRO A 686 30.62 21.57 -4.20
CA PRO A 686 31.61 20.54 -4.50
C PRO A 686 32.94 21.12 -5.02
N GLU A 687 32.90 22.24 -5.74
CA GLU A 687 34.08 22.90 -6.30
C GLU A 687 34.70 23.93 -5.34
N GLY A 688 34.01 24.25 -4.24
CA GLY A 688 34.52 25.11 -3.18
C GLY A 688 35.81 24.59 -2.56
N THR A 689 36.73 25.51 -2.25
CA THR A 689 37.97 25.19 -1.55
C THR A 689 37.69 24.72 -0.13
N ILE A 690 38.35 23.63 0.29
CA ILE A 690 38.30 23.13 1.67
C ILE A 690 39.53 23.58 2.46
N THR A 691 39.33 23.97 3.71
CA THR A 691 40.41 24.36 4.62
C THR A 691 41.10 23.15 5.25
N ARG A 692 42.33 23.34 5.74
CA ARG A 692 43.10 22.32 6.48
C ARG A 692 42.36 21.81 7.71
N GLY A 693 41.72 22.71 8.45
CA GLY A 693 40.89 22.40 9.61
C GLY A 693 39.71 21.54 9.23
N GLN A 694 38.96 21.93 8.20
CA GLN A 694 37.81 21.16 7.75
C GLN A 694 38.22 19.76 7.29
N PHE A 695 39.31 19.63 6.53
CA PHE A 695 39.76 18.32 6.06
C PHE A 695 40.18 17.40 7.21
N ILE A 696 40.99 17.89 8.17
CA ILE A 696 41.43 17.07 9.28
C ILE A 696 40.27 16.64 10.19
N ALA A 697 39.25 17.50 10.34
CA ALA A 697 38.02 17.16 11.04
C ALA A 697 37.26 15.99 10.37
N LEU A 698 37.22 15.93 9.03
CA LEU A 698 36.61 14.77 8.34
C LEU A 698 37.32 13.46 8.70
N LEU A 699 38.65 13.46 8.73
CA LEU A 699 39.44 12.28 9.10
C LEU A 699 39.24 11.89 10.58
N VAL A 700 39.16 12.86 11.49
CA VAL A 700 38.85 12.64 12.91
C VAL A 700 37.48 11.98 13.07
N ARG A 701 36.45 12.47 12.36
CA ARG A 701 35.11 11.87 12.35
C ARG A 701 35.10 10.47 11.75
N SER A 702 35.80 10.28 10.63
CA SER A 702 35.94 8.97 9.98
C SER A 702 36.65 7.92 10.85
N LEU A 703 37.49 8.34 11.79
CA LEU A 703 38.13 7.45 12.77
C LEU A 703 37.27 7.21 14.03
N GLY A 704 36.06 7.76 14.10
CA GLY A 704 35.19 7.67 15.27
C GLY A 704 35.70 8.47 16.48
N LEU A 705 36.62 9.41 16.27
CA LEU A 705 37.18 10.25 17.33
C LEU A 705 36.30 11.48 17.64
N SER A 706 35.34 11.79 16.77
CA SER A 706 34.35 12.87 16.89
C SER A 706 33.07 12.46 16.16
N ASP A 707 31.92 12.82 16.71
CA ASP A 707 30.60 12.67 16.10
C ASP A 707 30.18 13.90 15.26
N GLY A 708 31.07 14.88 15.14
CA GLY A 708 30.81 16.13 14.42
C GLY A 708 30.00 17.18 15.20
N THR A 709 29.82 16.99 16.51
CA THR A 709 29.25 18.01 17.42
C THR A 709 30.30 18.95 18.01
N LEU A 710 31.58 18.54 17.96
CA LEU A 710 32.70 19.30 18.49
C LEU A 710 33.04 20.52 17.61
N THR A 711 33.56 21.57 18.24
CA THR A 711 34.11 22.73 17.52
C THR A 711 35.34 22.32 16.70
N LEU A 712 35.57 23.00 15.56
CA LEU A 712 36.73 22.76 14.70
C LEU A 712 38.07 22.77 15.45
N ALA A 713 38.23 23.68 16.42
CA ALA A 713 39.43 23.77 17.26
C ALA A 713 39.68 22.49 18.07
N LYS A 714 38.63 21.90 18.65
CA LYS A 714 38.69 20.63 19.38
C LYS A 714 38.99 19.45 18.46
N GLU A 715 38.44 19.44 17.24
CA GLU A 715 38.74 18.39 16.26
C GLU A 715 40.20 18.47 15.79
N VAL A 716 40.76 19.68 15.66
CA VAL A 716 42.20 19.89 15.39
C VAL A 716 43.06 19.41 16.58
N GLU A 717 42.63 19.68 17.81
CA GLU A 717 43.31 19.17 19.01
C GLU A 717 43.31 17.64 19.08
N LEU A 718 42.17 17.01 18.78
CA LEU A 718 42.05 15.56 18.68
C LEU A 718 42.96 14.99 17.59
N ALA A 719 43.05 15.65 16.43
CA ALA A 719 43.94 15.26 15.36
C ALA A 719 45.42 15.28 15.80
N TYR A 720 45.84 16.34 16.51
CA TYR A 720 47.20 16.45 17.05
C TYR A 720 47.48 15.35 18.09
N LYS A 721 46.59 15.19 19.08
CA LYS A 721 46.70 14.14 20.12
C LYS A 721 46.75 12.73 19.56
N ASN A 722 46.09 12.50 18.42
CA ASN A 722 46.05 11.19 17.76
C ASN A 722 47.11 11.03 16.65
N GLY A 723 48.01 12.00 16.49
CA GLY A 723 49.15 11.90 15.57
C GLY A 723 48.80 12.05 14.09
N LEU A 724 47.61 12.57 13.76
CA LEU A 724 47.18 12.87 12.39
C LEU A 724 47.91 14.11 11.81
N THR A 725 48.47 14.94 12.70
CA THR A 725 49.34 16.07 12.36
C THR A 725 50.41 16.26 13.44
N THR A 726 51.55 16.84 13.06
CA THR A 726 52.63 17.22 13.98
C THR A 726 52.57 18.68 14.43
N LEU A 727 51.70 19.50 13.81
CA LEU A 727 51.57 20.90 14.16
C LEU A 727 50.60 21.05 15.33
N ALA A 728 51.01 21.78 16.36
CA ALA A 728 50.13 22.08 17.50
C ALA A 728 48.92 22.92 17.05
N PRO A 729 47.76 22.88 17.75
CA PRO A 729 46.55 23.57 17.33
C PRO A 729 46.73 25.07 17.00
N ALA A 730 47.56 25.79 17.77
CA ALA A 730 47.87 27.21 17.53
C ALA A 730 48.67 27.46 16.23
N GLU A 731 49.44 26.48 15.78
CA GLU A 731 50.32 26.56 14.61
C GLU A 731 49.71 25.87 13.37
N PHE A 732 48.61 25.14 13.56
CA PHE A 732 47.99 24.31 12.52
C PHE A 732 47.45 25.12 11.34
N ASN A 733 47.14 26.41 11.57
CA ASN A 733 46.56 27.34 10.61
C ASN A 733 45.29 26.76 9.97
N ALA A 734 44.31 26.41 10.81
CA ALA A 734 43.12 25.64 10.43
C ALA A 734 42.29 26.27 9.30
N ASN A 735 42.28 27.59 9.19
CA ASN A 735 41.49 28.31 8.19
C ASN A 735 42.17 28.41 6.81
N ASN A 736 43.44 28.05 6.70
CA ASN A 736 44.13 28.10 5.40
C ASN A 736 43.64 26.96 4.49
N PRO A 737 43.53 27.18 3.18
CA PRO A 737 43.30 26.12 2.20
C PRO A 737 44.29 24.97 2.36
N ILE A 738 43.81 23.73 2.24
CA ILE A 738 44.70 22.57 2.27
C ILE A 738 45.30 22.30 0.90
N THR A 739 46.62 22.13 0.85
CA THR A 739 47.29 21.71 -0.38
C THR A 739 47.21 20.19 -0.56
N ARG A 740 47.31 19.71 -1.80
CA ARG A 740 47.25 18.27 -2.11
C ARG A 740 48.31 17.43 -1.39
N GLU A 741 49.53 17.94 -1.21
CA GLU A 741 50.58 17.22 -0.46
C GLU A 741 50.28 17.13 1.05
N GLN A 742 49.60 18.13 1.61
CA GLN A 742 49.20 18.14 3.01
C GLN A 742 48.02 17.19 3.24
N MET A 743 47.08 17.13 2.30
CA MET A 743 45.98 16.18 2.30
C MET A 743 46.49 14.73 2.26
N ALA A 744 47.45 14.44 1.37
CA ALA A 744 48.08 13.12 1.28
C ALA A 744 48.75 12.74 2.60
N TYR A 745 49.50 13.67 3.20
CA TYR A 745 50.11 13.47 4.50
C TYR A 745 49.09 13.12 5.60
N MET A 746 48.08 13.96 5.79
CA MET A 746 47.07 13.74 6.84
C MET A 746 46.29 12.44 6.64
N THR A 747 45.97 12.09 5.39
CA THR A 747 45.24 10.85 5.07
C THR A 747 46.08 9.61 5.36
N VAL A 748 47.38 9.63 5.03
CA VAL A 748 48.29 8.53 5.38
C VAL A 748 48.43 8.40 6.89
N ARG A 749 48.55 9.50 7.63
CA ARG A 749 48.57 9.46 9.10
C ARG A 749 47.29 8.89 9.69
N ALA A 750 46.12 9.23 9.12
CA ALA A 750 44.85 8.63 9.50
C ALA A 750 44.79 7.13 9.19
N TYR A 751 45.34 6.70 8.04
CA TYR A 751 45.48 5.29 7.68
C TYR A 751 46.39 4.53 8.66
N GLU A 752 47.55 5.09 9.01
CA GLU A 752 48.45 4.51 10.01
C GLU A 752 47.78 4.40 11.39
N LYS A 753 46.98 5.41 11.77
CA LYS A 753 46.20 5.38 13.00
C LYS A 753 45.11 4.30 12.97
N LYS A 754 44.39 4.16 11.85
CA LYS A 754 43.35 3.14 11.65
C LYS A 754 43.92 1.72 11.71
N THR A 755 45.07 1.51 11.09
CA THR A 755 45.71 0.18 10.98
C THR A 755 46.66 -0.16 12.12
N GLY A 756 47.01 0.84 12.95
CA GLY A 756 47.98 0.70 14.03
C GLY A 756 49.43 0.51 13.57
N LYS A 757 49.74 0.68 12.27
CA LYS A 757 51.07 0.42 11.70
C LYS A 757 51.52 1.57 10.80
N PRO A 758 52.78 2.03 10.90
CA PRO A 758 53.33 3.00 9.96
C PRO A 758 53.40 2.39 8.55
N TYR A 759 53.16 3.20 7.52
CA TYR A 759 53.19 2.75 6.13
C TYR A 759 54.33 3.41 5.36
N LYS A 760 55.28 2.59 4.92
CA LYS A 760 56.40 3.01 4.09
C LYS A 760 56.21 2.47 2.67
N ALA A 761 56.04 3.38 1.71
CA ALA A 761 55.91 3.02 0.30
C ALA A 761 57.11 2.19 -0.19
N VAL A 762 56.84 1.12 -0.92
CA VAL A 762 57.85 0.22 -1.52
C VAL A 762 58.44 0.86 -2.77
N LYS A 763 57.65 1.68 -3.49
CA LYS A 763 58.11 2.41 -4.68
C LYS A 763 57.87 3.91 -4.52
N SER A 764 58.93 4.70 -4.69
CA SER A 764 58.77 6.15 -4.82
C SER A 764 58.05 6.49 -6.11
N VAL A 765 56.99 7.30 -6.05
CA VAL A 765 56.25 7.72 -7.23
C VAL A 765 56.90 8.97 -7.83
N ALA A 766 57.32 8.88 -9.09
CA ALA A 766 57.97 9.98 -9.81
C ALA A 766 56.93 10.73 -10.67
N TYR A 767 56.30 11.73 -10.08
CA TYR A 767 55.51 12.70 -10.84
C TYR A 767 56.43 13.69 -11.55
N LYS A 768 55.98 14.24 -12.70
CA LYS A 768 56.74 15.23 -13.47
C LYS A 768 57.11 16.47 -12.67
N ASP A 769 56.37 16.76 -11.60
CA ASP A 769 56.55 17.89 -10.70
C ASP A 769 56.99 17.48 -9.28
N SER A 770 57.55 16.28 -9.09
CA SER A 770 58.01 15.80 -7.77
C SER A 770 58.99 16.75 -7.08
N LYS A 771 59.78 17.53 -7.84
CA LYS A 771 60.69 18.56 -7.28
C LYS A 771 59.95 19.68 -6.53
N LYS A 772 58.64 19.86 -6.77
CA LYS A 772 57.80 20.85 -6.08
C LYS A 772 57.20 20.32 -4.77
N ILE A 773 57.26 19.01 -4.52
CA ILE A 773 56.75 18.41 -3.28
C ILE A 773 57.70 18.80 -2.14
N HIS A 774 57.15 19.24 -1.00
CA HIS A 774 57.96 19.52 0.17
C HIS A 774 58.71 18.25 0.61
N LYS A 775 60.02 18.34 0.86
CA LYS A 775 60.87 17.17 1.17
C LYS A 775 60.31 16.31 2.31
N GLY A 776 59.77 16.95 3.35
CA GLY A 776 59.14 16.27 4.49
C GLY A 776 57.82 15.55 4.21
N LEU A 777 57.20 15.74 3.04
CA LEU A 777 55.90 15.14 2.67
C LEU A 777 56.01 14.14 1.51
N ALA A 778 57.17 14.03 0.85
CA ALA A 778 57.37 13.19 -0.32
C ALA A 778 57.11 11.69 -0.05
N ALA A 779 57.47 11.21 1.13
CA ALA A 779 57.20 9.84 1.55
C ALA A 779 55.69 9.57 1.67
N ALA A 780 54.94 10.50 2.26
CA ALA A 780 53.50 10.37 2.42
C ALA A 780 52.75 10.48 1.08
N VAL A 781 53.24 11.29 0.14
CA VAL A 781 52.68 11.33 -1.23
C VAL A 781 52.86 9.98 -1.94
N SER A 782 54.04 9.36 -1.82
CA SER A 782 54.28 8.03 -2.39
C SER A 782 53.39 6.97 -1.72
N ALA A 783 53.24 7.02 -0.40
CA ALA A 783 52.36 6.14 0.37
C ALA A 783 50.89 6.29 -0.02
N ALA A 784 50.39 7.52 -0.15
CA ALA A 784 49.01 7.79 -0.55
C ALA A 784 48.70 7.24 -1.94
N ASN A 785 49.66 7.29 -2.88
CA ASN A 785 49.50 6.69 -4.19
C ASN A 785 49.53 5.16 -4.15
N GLU A 786 50.47 4.55 -3.42
CA GLU A 786 50.57 3.09 -3.33
C GLU A 786 49.33 2.47 -2.65
N LEU A 787 48.81 3.13 -1.62
CA LEU A 787 47.55 2.76 -0.94
C LEU A 787 46.30 3.05 -1.77
N LYS A 788 46.43 3.72 -2.92
CA LYS A 788 45.33 4.21 -3.76
C LYS A 788 44.39 5.17 -3.03
N LEU A 789 44.92 5.92 -2.06
CA LEU A 789 44.20 6.96 -1.32
C LEU A 789 44.20 8.30 -2.08
N MET A 790 45.28 8.59 -2.81
CA MET A 790 45.40 9.76 -3.67
C MET A 790 46.30 9.47 -4.85
N ASN A 791 45.88 9.85 -6.07
CA ASN A 791 46.67 9.70 -7.29
C ASN A 791 47.04 11.07 -7.89
N GLY A 792 48.05 11.06 -8.77
CA GLY A 792 48.34 12.19 -9.66
C GLY A 792 47.29 12.37 -10.76
N TYR A 793 47.33 13.51 -11.42
CA TYR A 793 46.49 13.79 -12.57
C TYR A 793 46.96 13.01 -13.81
N THR A 794 46.08 12.86 -14.79
CA THR A 794 46.33 12.14 -16.05
C THR A 794 47.50 12.70 -16.87
N ASN A 795 47.87 13.97 -16.63
CA ASN A 795 49.04 14.62 -17.23
C ASN A 795 50.40 14.17 -16.64
N GLY A 796 50.38 13.31 -15.61
CA GLY A 796 51.56 12.78 -14.91
C GLY A 796 52.11 13.72 -13.83
N LYS A 797 51.37 14.75 -13.41
CA LYS A 797 51.72 15.67 -12.31
C LYS A 797 50.89 15.36 -11.06
N PHE A 798 51.43 15.64 -9.88
CA PHE A 798 50.69 15.56 -8.62
C PHE A 798 50.08 16.90 -8.20
N GLU A 799 50.69 18.01 -8.62
CA GLU A 799 50.32 19.38 -8.28
C GLU A 799 50.29 19.64 -6.76
N PRO A 800 51.44 19.48 -6.07
CA PRO A 800 51.48 19.43 -4.60
C PRO A 800 51.02 20.70 -3.89
N LYS A 801 51.13 21.86 -4.56
CA LYS A 801 50.79 23.17 -3.98
C LYS A 801 49.36 23.64 -4.30
N THR A 802 48.64 22.90 -5.14
CA THR A 802 47.27 23.26 -5.51
C THR A 802 46.33 23.00 -4.33
N SER A 803 45.44 23.96 -4.07
CA SER A 803 44.39 23.83 -3.06
C SER A 803 43.36 22.78 -3.46
N ALA A 804 42.83 22.06 -2.48
CA ALA A 804 41.84 21.03 -2.73
C ALA A 804 40.40 21.55 -2.70
N THR A 805 39.55 20.93 -3.51
CA THR A 805 38.10 21.15 -3.45
C THR A 805 37.42 20.22 -2.43
N ARG A 806 36.19 20.56 -2.03
CA ARG A 806 35.36 19.72 -1.15
C ARG A 806 35.04 18.37 -1.79
N ALA A 807 34.82 18.32 -3.11
CA ALA A 807 34.62 17.08 -3.85
C ALA A 807 35.87 16.18 -3.82
N GLN A 808 37.07 16.76 -3.98
CA GLN A 808 38.34 16.02 -3.86
C GLN A 808 38.53 15.47 -2.44
N ALA A 809 38.26 16.27 -1.42
CA ALA A 809 38.29 15.80 -0.04
C ALA A 809 37.29 14.66 0.23
N ALA A 810 36.06 14.78 -0.27
CA ALA A 810 35.04 13.73 -0.13
C ALA A 810 35.51 12.41 -0.74
N ARG A 811 36.08 12.43 -1.95
CA ARG A 811 36.66 11.22 -2.55
C ARG A 811 37.78 10.62 -1.70
N VAL A 812 38.73 11.43 -1.24
CA VAL A 812 39.90 10.93 -0.49
C VAL A 812 39.48 10.32 0.86
N VAL A 813 38.53 10.96 1.55
CA VAL A 813 37.99 10.43 2.82
C VAL A 813 37.17 9.15 2.58
N TYR A 814 36.40 9.09 1.50
CA TYR A 814 35.71 7.87 1.10
C TYR A 814 36.68 6.72 0.81
N ASP A 815 37.72 6.98 0.02
CA ASP A 815 38.74 5.97 -0.31
C ASP A 815 39.44 5.49 0.97
N PHE A 816 39.76 6.40 1.90
CA PHE A 816 40.31 6.05 3.22
C PHE A 816 39.38 5.17 4.06
N LEU A 817 38.07 5.46 4.10
CA LEU A 817 37.13 4.64 4.87
C LEU A 817 37.05 3.20 4.36
N ASN A 818 37.26 3.01 3.05
CA ASN A 818 37.21 1.70 2.39
C ASN A 818 38.58 0.99 2.30
N LYS A 819 39.58 1.45 3.06
CA LYS A 819 40.92 0.85 3.19
C LYS A 819 41.20 0.46 4.64
#